data_AF-A0A1R1IHN9-F1
#
_entry.id   AF-A0A1R1IHN9-F1
#
_cell.length_a   1.000
_cell.length_b   1.000
_cell.length_c   1.000
_cell.angle_alpha   90.00
_cell.angle_beta   90.00
_cell.angle_gamma   90.00
#
_symmetry.space_group_name_H-M   'P 1'
#
loop_
_entity.id
_entity.type
_entity.pdbx_description
1 polymer ?
#
loop_
_entity_poly.entity_id
_entity_poly.type
_entity_poly.pdbx_seq_one_letter_code
_entity_poly.pdbx_strand_id
1 'polypeptide(L)'
;MRGRRSLRDFTLLVWLVGAVVIALVHRWVPESTWLMVHLVGLGAITHSVMVWSAHFTAALLKTRPDDKARKVADVRLGLLAVGALAVFVGVPTTQWWLVLIGAVAVSTAVLWHAWTLIRDLKRALPGRFRISIRYYVVAALCVPVGAGFGAALAWGLGDRWHANLLVAHTMTMILGWVGLTLVGTLVTFWPTVLRTRMDDRAERLARQTLPILLGGLAVIIAGSLTGLRPVAAVGIAGYAVGLLWFGRCLVAPTRKRPPREFASASILAACVWACVALVATAVHVWRADDIALATDYPLLAGIWVVGFLLQLVTGALSYLLPSVLGGGPRVVRAGAAYFDRWATARLVVINGGLLLFLLPLPSWVKVTVSSAVLVALALFIPLMVLGIRASVKEKRAAMAGLEPSLPAERPNALTGSGLVAGVAALAVVVSLGFGMDPGAAGIVPPGTTTQAVAPTGETVRVAVTAHDMRFEPASIQVDPGDRVIIELTNLDDTNVHDLMVGDVRSPRLAAGETAELDLGVVGQSIEGWCTVVGHRQMGMTFYVVVGDTAPEPAATPGDGHAAHQPAAGNPEAELGHIVDPVAPELTDETVRRYEFRVTEEPLEVAPGLWQRRWTFNGQSVGPTLRGTVGDTFEITLINDGTMGHSIDFHAGAVAPDAPMRTIAPGESLVYRFTAERAGAWLYHCSTMPMSAHIAAGMHGAVIIEPEDGWPAVDREYVVVQSEVFADDAATADEATEINPDRVLAEQPDRVVFNGIANQYDQRQFEAKVGEKVRFFVVDAGPNRASSFHIVGGQFDTVYREGGYLLRDGEDAFGNTGGGAQVLALQPAEGGFVEITFNEAGHYPVVSHIMVDAERGAHGIVEVTD
;
A
#
# COMPACT_ATOMS: atom_id res chain seq x y z
N MET A 1 33.04 -10.78 -26.96
CA MET A 1 32.86 -11.73 -25.84
C MET A 1 31.40 -11.70 -25.40
N ARG A 2 30.71 -12.84 -25.55
CA ARG A 2 29.36 -13.17 -25.02
C ARG A 2 29.29 -12.74 -23.53
N GLY A 3 28.30 -12.02 -23.03
CA GLY A 3 26.88 -12.34 -23.14
C GLY A 3 26.40 -13.09 -21.89
N ARG A 4 26.53 -12.50 -20.70
CA ARG A 4 25.73 -12.83 -19.52
C ARG A 4 25.46 -11.53 -18.77
N ARG A 5 24.19 -11.11 -18.73
CA ARG A 5 23.72 -10.07 -17.82
C ARG A 5 23.96 -10.62 -16.41
N SER A 6 25.01 -10.17 -15.74
CA SER A 6 25.34 -10.66 -14.40
C SER A 6 24.27 -10.23 -13.41
N LEU A 7 23.94 -11.10 -12.44
CA LEU A 7 23.13 -10.79 -11.25
C LEU A 7 23.46 -9.40 -10.67
N ARG A 8 24.74 -9.03 -10.70
CA ARG A 8 25.27 -7.70 -10.36
C ARG A 8 24.39 -6.51 -10.78
N ASP A 9 23.98 -6.43 -12.06
CA ASP A 9 23.33 -5.23 -12.60
C ASP A 9 21.79 -5.36 -12.58
N PHE A 10 21.26 -6.57 -12.69
CA PHE A 10 19.81 -6.83 -12.70
C PHE A 10 19.19 -6.73 -11.31
N THR A 11 19.83 -7.33 -10.30
CA THR A 11 19.28 -7.35 -8.93
C THR A 11 19.16 -5.95 -8.34
N LEU A 12 20.11 -5.05 -8.63
CA LEU A 12 20.01 -3.65 -8.22
C LEU A 12 18.78 -2.94 -8.82
N LEU A 13 18.52 -3.19 -10.12
CA LEU A 13 17.34 -2.63 -10.79
C LEU A 13 16.05 -3.14 -10.14
N VAL A 14 15.99 -4.44 -9.80
CA VAL A 14 14.85 -5.03 -9.09
C VAL A 14 14.59 -4.31 -7.77
N TRP A 15 15.61 -4.02 -6.98
CA TRP A 15 15.45 -3.27 -5.72
C TRP A 15 14.94 -1.85 -5.90
N LEU A 16 15.49 -1.12 -6.88
CA LEU A 16 15.07 0.26 -7.15
C LEU A 16 13.65 0.33 -7.71
N VAL A 17 13.28 -0.59 -8.61
CA VAL A 17 11.91 -0.70 -9.13
C VAL A 17 10.96 -1.12 -8.02
N GLY A 18 11.33 -2.10 -7.19
CA GLY A 18 10.55 -2.51 -6.03
C GLY A 18 10.27 -1.34 -5.08
N ALA A 19 11.29 -0.53 -4.76
CA ALA A 19 11.11 0.66 -3.93
C ALA A 19 10.12 1.67 -4.54
N VAL A 20 10.15 1.88 -5.86
CA VAL A 20 9.19 2.74 -6.56
C VAL A 20 7.78 2.15 -6.53
N VAL A 21 7.63 0.85 -6.78
CA VAL A 21 6.33 0.17 -6.75
C VAL A 21 5.72 0.28 -5.36
N ILE A 22 6.46 -0.07 -4.30
CA ILE A 22 5.97 0.05 -2.93
C ILE A 22 5.63 1.50 -2.59
N ALA A 23 6.40 2.49 -3.04
CA ALA A 23 6.05 3.90 -2.82
C ALA A 23 4.72 4.30 -3.51
N LEU A 24 4.41 3.73 -4.67
CA LEU A 24 3.14 3.99 -5.38
C LEU A 24 1.95 3.27 -4.75
N VAL A 25 2.15 2.04 -4.26
CA VAL A 25 1.10 1.22 -3.64
C VAL A 25 1.09 1.25 -2.12
N HIS A 26 1.79 2.21 -1.49
CA HIS A 26 2.09 2.22 -0.05
C HIS A 26 0.87 2.17 0.86
N ARG A 27 -0.30 2.62 0.37
CA ARG A 27 -1.58 2.58 1.10
C ARG A 27 -2.14 1.17 1.27
N TRP A 28 -1.82 0.27 0.33
CA TRP A 28 -2.32 -1.10 0.32
C TRP A 28 -1.27 -2.12 0.79
N VAL A 29 -0.08 -1.64 1.20
CA VAL A 29 1.03 -2.50 1.62
C VAL A 29 1.31 -2.29 3.11
N PRO A 30 1.15 -3.32 3.96
CA PRO A 30 1.53 -3.27 5.36
C PRO A 30 2.99 -2.88 5.54
N GLU A 31 3.29 -2.05 6.54
CA GLU A 31 4.66 -1.62 6.86
C GLU A 31 5.42 -1.00 5.68
N SER A 32 4.71 -0.33 4.77
CA SER A 32 5.28 0.23 3.53
C SER A 32 6.45 1.18 3.79
N THR A 33 6.41 1.99 4.85
CA THR A 33 7.53 2.86 5.25
C THR A 33 8.78 2.06 5.61
N TRP A 34 8.63 1.02 6.44
CA TRP A 34 9.73 0.13 6.79
C TRP A 34 10.28 -0.58 5.54
N LEU A 35 9.39 -1.07 4.68
CA LEU A 35 9.75 -1.82 3.47
C LEU A 35 10.49 -0.92 2.47
N MET A 36 10.07 0.32 2.27
CA MET A 36 10.78 1.29 1.43
C MET A 36 12.19 1.58 1.94
N VAL A 37 12.34 1.82 3.26
CA VAL A 37 13.66 2.06 3.88
C VAL A 37 14.59 0.87 3.64
N HIS A 38 14.10 -0.35 3.80
CA HIS A 38 14.90 -1.57 3.68
C HIS A 38 15.13 -2.02 2.24
N LEU A 39 14.20 -1.81 1.32
CA LEU A 39 14.42 -1.99 -0.12
C LEU A 39 15.56 -1.10 -0.63
N VAL A 40 15.67 0.12 -0.10
CA VAL A 40 16.81 1.01 -0.39
C VAL A 40 18.06 0.57 0.37
N GLY A 41 18.02 0.45 1.69
CA GLY A 41 19.19 0.19 2.53
C GLY A 41 19.75 -1.23 2.41
N LEU A 42 18.92 -2.23 2.67
CA LEU A 42 19.29 -3.65 2.58
C LEU A 42 19.31 -4.14 1.12
N GLY A 43 18.38 -3.68 0.29
CA GLY A 43 18.36 -4.03 -1.14
C GLY A 43 19.42 -3.27 -1.94
N ALA A 44 19.08 -2.05 -2.37
CA ALA A 44 19.88 -1.30 -3.35
C ALA A 44 21.29 -0.92 -2.86
N ILE A 45 21.41 -0.40 -1.63
CA ILE A 45 22.68 0.09 -1.07
C ILE A 45 23.61 -1.07 -0.75
N THR A 46 23.16 -2.06 0.04
CA THR A 46 24.02 -3.19 0.42
C THR A 46 24.46 -3.99 -0.80
N HIS A 47 23.57 -4.21 -1.78
CA HIS A 47 23.96 -4.82 -3.06
C HIS A 47 25.02 -3.98 -3.79
N SER A 48 24.82 -2.66 -3.89
CA SER A 48 25.80 -1.75 -4.50
C SER A 48 27.14 -1.78 -3.78
N VAL A 49 27.15 -1.73 -2.45
CA VAL A 49 28.39 -1.80 -1.66
C VAL A 49 29.14 -3.08 -1.96
N MET A 50 28.47 -4.23 -1.91
CA MET A 50 29.08 -5.55 -2.16
C MET A 50 29.71 -5.68 -3.54
N VAL A 51 29.10 -5.05 -4.54
CA VAL A 51 29.60 -5.01 -5.91
C VAL A 51 30.79 -4.06 -6.06
N TRP A 52 30.62 -2.83 -5.60
CA TRP A 52 31.56 -1.75 -5.89
C TRP A 52 32.78 -1.76 -4.97
N SER A 53 32.66 -2.19 -3.71
CA SER A 53 33.81 -2.38 -2.82
C SER A 53 34.77 -3.45 -3.37
N ALA A 54 34.24 -4.54 -3.95
CA ALA A 54 35.05 -5.56 -4.62
C ALA A 54 35.73 -4.99 -5.87
N HIS A 55 34.99 -4.20 -6.68
CA HIS A 55 35.55 -3.54 -7.85
C HIS A 55 36.68 -2.56 -7.49
N PHE A 56 36.47 -1.69 -6.50
CA PHE A 56 37.49 -0.74 -6.04
C PHE A 56 38.68 -1.45 -5.41
N THR A 57 38.46 -2.52 -4.64
CA THR A 57 39.54 -3.33 -4.07
C THR A 57 40.39 -3.94 -5.16
N ALA A 58 39.78 -4.54 -6.19
CA ALA A 58 40.50 -5.08 -7.33
C ALA A 58 41.31 -3.99 -8.08
N ALA A 59 40.71 -2.82 -8.29
CA ALA A 59 41.38 -1.69 -8.92
C ALA A 59 42.59 -1.17 -8.10
N LEU A 60 42.43 -1.00 -6.78
CA LEU A 60 43.47 -0.48 -5.89
C LEU A 60 44.61 -1.48 -5.67
N LEU A 61 44.29 -2.77 -5.60
CA LEU A 61 45.29 -3.85 -5.49
C LEU A 61 45.87 -4.26 -6.83
N LYS A 62 45.37 -3.70 -7.94
CA LYS A 62 45.73 -4.06 -9.33
C LYS A 62 45.55 -5.54 -9.62
N THR A 63 44.54 -6.16 -9.01
CA THR A 63 44.17 -7.55 -9.25
C THR A 63 43.04 -7.62 -10.28
N ARG A 64 43.01 -8.69 -11.09
CA ARG A 64 41.92 -8.97 -12.02
C ARG A 64 41.25 -10.27 -11.62
N PRO A 65 39.95 -10.26 -11.25
CA PRO A 65 39.25 -11.49 -10.90
C PRO A 65 39.06 -12.36 -12.15
N ASP A 66 39.45 -13.62 -12.01
CA ASP A 66 39.20 -14.68 -12.99
C ASP A 66 37.71 -15.09 -13.00
N ASP A 67 37.33 -15.94 -13.95
CA ASP A 67 35.92 -16.36 -14.11
C ASP A 67 35.40 -17.14 -12.91
N LYS A 68 36.27 -17.89 -12.22
CA LYS A 68 35.92 -18.62 -11.00
C LYS A 68 35.58 -17.64 -9.87
N ALA A 69 36.40 -16.61 -9.66
CA ALA A 69 36.15 -15.57 -8.66
C ALA A 69 34.86 -14.79 -8.95
N ARG A 70 34.53 -14.57 -10.23
CA ARG A 70 33.25 -13.93 -10.63
C ARG A 70 32.04 -14.79 -10.28
N LYS A 71 32.07 -16.09 -10.61
CA LYS A 71 30.98 -17.03 -10.25
C LYS A 71 30.78 -17.09 -8.73
N VAL A 72 31.86 -17.13 -7.97
CA VAL A 72 31.80 -17.13 -6.50
C VAL A 72 31.19 -15.82 -5.97
N ALA A 73 31.52 -14.69 -6.58
CA ALA A 73 30.90 -13.41 -6.23
C ALA A 73 29.40 -13.39 -6.53
N ASP A 74 28.96 -13.97 -7.66
CA ASP A 74 27.54 -14.07 -8.02
C ASP A 74 26.75 -14.95 -7.02
N VAL A 75 27.32 -16.09 -6.57
CA VAL A 75 26.69 -16.94 -5.54
C VAL A 75 26.50 -16.16 -4.24
N ARG A 76 27.52 -15.39 -3.83
CA ARG A 76 27.44 -14.55 -2.63
C ARG A 76 26.38 -13.45 -2.75
N LEU A 77 26.24 -12.83 -3.92
CA LEU A 77 25.17 -11.85 -4.19
C LEU A 77 23.79 -12.51 -4.21
N GLY A 78 23.68 -13.75 -4.71
CA GLY A 78 22.45 -14.53 -4.64
C GLY A 78 22.02 -14.82 -3.20
N LEU A 79 22.95 -15.24 -2.34
CA LEU A 79 22.69 -15.45 -0.91
C LEU A 79 22.22 -14.16 -0.22
N LEU A 80 22.85 -13.02 -0.53
CA LEU A 80 22.41 -11.71 -0.05
C LEU A 80 20.97 -11.41 -0.49
N ALA A 81 20.65 -11.63 -1.76
CA ALA A 81 19.33 -11.32 -2.31
C ALA A 81 18.22 -12.20 -1.70
N VAL A 82 18.47 -13.51 -1.57
CA VAL A 82 17.53 -14.44 -0.90
C VAL A 82 17.35 -14.08 0.57
N GLY A 83 18.44 -13.77 1.28
CA GLY A 83 18.37 -13.32 2.66
C GLY A 83 17.57 -12.02 2.81
N ALA A 84 17.78 -11.05 1.92
CA ALA A 84 17.01 -9.81 1.90
C ALA A 84 15.52 -10.04 1.63
N LEU A 85 15.17 -10.90 0.66
CA LEU A 85 13.76 -11.28 0.40
C LEU A 85 13.11 -11.93 1.61
N ALA A 86 13.81 -12.82 2.31
CA ALA A 86 13.30 -13.43 3.54
C ALA A 86 12.97 -12.37 4.60
N VAL A 87 13.81 -11.34 4.79
CA VAL A 87 13.50 -10.21 5.69
C VAL A 87 12.31 -9.40 5.15
N PHE A 88 12.25 -9.10 3.85
CA PHE A 88 11.18 -8.30 3.24
C PHE A 88 9.81 -8.97 3.27
N VAL A 89 9.77 -10.30 3.30
CA VAL A 89 8.53 -11.06 3.51
C VAL A 89 8.27 -11.20 5.00
N GLY A 90 9.27 -11.61 5.78
CA GLY A 90 9.10 -11.96 7.18
C GLY A 90 8.64 -10.82 8.08
N VAL A 91 9.05 -9.58 7.83
CA VAL A 91 8.59 -8.44 8.66
C VAL A 91 7.12 -8.09 8.38
N PRO A 92 6.68 -7.80 7.14
CA PRO A 92 5.27 -7.49 6.87
C PRO A 92 4.31 -8.64 7.21
N THR A 93 4.76 -9.90 7.12
CA THR A 93 3.95 -11.07 7.49
C THR A 93 4.13 -11.51 8.95
N THR A 94 4.79 -10.70 9.78
CA THR A 94 5.05 -10.96 11.21
C THR A 94 5.71 -12.32 11.54
N GLN A 95 6.47 -12.89 10.60
CA GLN A 95 7.18 -14.16 10.75
C GLN A 95 8.62 -13.95 11.24
N TRP A 96 8.79 -13.81 12.56
CA TRP A 96 10.10 -13.53 13.19
C TRP A 96 11.19 -14.55 12.81
N TRP A 97 10.85 -15.84 12.68
CA TRP A 97 11.80 -16.89 12.31
C TRP A 97 12.35 -16.69 10.89
N LEU A 98 11.52 -16.19 9.97
CA LEU A 98 11.92 -15.90 8.61
C LEU A 98 12.84 -14.67 8.56
N VAL A 99 12.57 -13.66 9.40
CA VAL A 99 13.45 -12.50 9.60
C VAL A 99 14.82 -12.94 10.13
N LEU A 100 14.85 -13.84 11.11
CA LEU A 100 16.10 -14.38 11.67
C LEU A 100 16.92 -15.14 10.61
N ILE A 101 16.29 -16.04 9.84
CA ILE A 101 16.94 -16.76 8.74
C ILE A 101 17.50 -15.78 7.71
N GLY A 102 16.71 -14.76 7.33
CA GLY A 102 17.13 -13.71 6.42
C GLY A 102 18.34 -12.93 6.93
N ALA A 103 18.30 -12.49 8.18
CA ALA A 103 19.39 -11.76 8.84
C ALA A 103 20.68 -12.59 8.91
N VAL A 104 20.59 -13.88 9.21
CA VAL A 104 21.74 -14.81 9.21
C VAL A 104 22.31 -14.95 7.80
N ALA A 105 21.46 -15.17 6.78
CA ALA A 105 21.91 -15.31 5.39
C ALA A 105 22.62 -14.04 4.88
N VAL A 106 22.06 -12.85 5.15
CA VAL A 106 22.68 -11.56 4.83
C VAL A 106 24.04 -11.43 5.53
N SER A 107 24.10 -11.72 6.82
CA SER A 107 25.32 -11.64 7.63
C SER A 107 26.41 -12.57 7.11
N THR A 108 26.06 -13.82 6.77
CA THR A 108 26.97 -14.79 6.16
C THR A 108 27.50 -14.30 4.82
N ALA A 109 26.65 -13.76 3.95
CA ALA A 109 27.06 -13.21 2.67
C ALA A 109 28.07 -12.05 2.83
N VAL A 110 27.80 -11.13 3.76
CA VAL A 110 28.67 -9.96 4.00
C VAL A 110 29.98 -10.34 4.70
N LEU A 111 29.96 -11.28 5.66
CA LEU A 111 31.19 -11.80 6.28
C LEU A 111 32.07 -12.56 5.28
N TRP A 112 31.45 -13.33 4.39
CA TRP A 112 32.18 -13.97 3.28
C TRP A 112 32.83 -12.92 2.36
N HIS A 113 32.15 -11.79 2.13
CA HIS A 113 32.72 -10.67 1.40
C HIS A 113 33.92 -10.06 2.14
N ALA A 114 33.79 -9.76 3.43
CA ALA A 114 34.88 -9.26 4.27
C ALA A 114 36.12 -10.17 4.21
N TRP A 115 35.92 -11.49 4.37
CA TRP A 115 36.99 -12.47 4.27
C TRP A 115 37.70 -12.43 2.91
N THR A 116 36.93 -12.26 1.82
CA THR A 116 37.48 -12.12 0.47
C THR A 116 38.38 -10.89 0.36
N LEU A 117 37.93 -9.75 0.87
CA LEU A 117 38.72 -8.51 0.87
C LEU A 117 40.00 -8.65 1.70
N ILE A 118 39.93 -9.29 2.87
CA ILE A 118 41.10 -9.56 3.72
C ILE A 118 42.10 -10.46 2.99
N ARG A 119 41.63 -11.53 2.35
CA ARG A 119 42.47 -12.44 1.58
C ARG A 119 43.19 -11.71 0.45
N ASP A 120 42.48 -10.87 -0.29
CA ASP A 120 43.05 -10.12 -1.41
C ASP A 120 44.06 -9.07 -0.90
N LEU A 121 43.75 -8.41 0.21
CA LEU A 121 44.66 -7.47 0.88
C LEU A 121 45.97 -8.12 1.34
N LYS A 122 45.91 -9.36 1.84
CA LYS A 122 47.09 -10.13 2.27
C LYS A 122 47.98 -10.58 1.11
N ARG A 123 47.40 -10.82 -0.08
CA ARG A 123 48.11 -11.34 -1.26
C ARG A 123 48.74 -10.25 -2.14
N ALA A 124 48.24 -9.02 -2.07
CA ALA A 124 48.73 -7.92 -2.90
C ALA A 124 50.01 -7.27 -2.34
N LEU A 125 50.83 -6.65 -3.20
CA LEU A 125 52.02 -5.88 -2.81
C LEU A 125 51.65 -4.59 -2.03
N PRO A 126 52.58 -3.98 -1.25
CA PRO A 126 52.30 -2.77 -0.47
C PRO A 126 51.85 -1.61 -1.37
N GLY A 127 50.66 -1.07 -1.08
CA GLY A 127 50.08 0.06 -1.82
C GLY A 127 49.61 1.16 -0.88
N ARG A 128 49.73 2.41 -1.33
CA ARG A 128 49.39 3.65 -0.60
C ARG A 128 47.93 3.68 -0.06
N PHE A 129 47.02 2.90 -0.64
CA PHE A 129 45.58 2.96 -0.34
C PHE A 129 44.98 1.69 0.26
N ARG A 130 45.81 0.85 0.90
CA ARG A 130 45.32 -0.28 1.71
C ARG A 130 44.34 0.14 2.81
N ILE A 131 44.41 1.40 3.25
CA ILE A 131 43.50 1.95 4.26
C ILE A 131 42.04 1.92 3.80
N SER A 132 41.73 2.24 2.53
CA SER A 132 40.35 2.21 2.02
C SER A 132 39.73 0.81 2.09
N ILE A 133 40.53 -0.24 1.89
CA ILE A 133 40.06 -1.63 1.99
C ILE A 133 39.76 -2.00 3.45
N ARG A 134 40.53 -1.47 4.42
CA ARG A 134 40.25 -1.67 5.85
C ARG A 134 38.91 -1.07 6.26
N TYR A 135 38.53 0.08 5.70
CA TYR A 135 37.20 0.64 5.90
C TYR A 135 36.10 -0.34 5.45
N TYR A 136 36.22 -0.94 4.27
CA TYR A 136 35.24 -1.93 3.78
C TYR A 136 35.16 -3.18 4.66
N VAL A 137 36.30 -3.69 5.12
CA VAL A 137 36.34 -4.86 6.00
C VAL A 137 35.66 -4.55 7.32
N VAL A 138 36.00 -3.42 7.94
CA VAL A 138 35.41 -3.01 9.22
C VAL A 138 33.92 -2.74 9.07
N ALA A 139 33.51 -2.04 8.01
CA ALA A 139 32.09 -1.81 7.69
C ALA A 139 31.31 -3.13 7.61
N ALA A 140 31.88 -4.13 6.93
CA ALA A 140 31.25 -5.45 6.78
C ALA A 140 31.07 -6.19 8.12
N LEU A 141 31.94 -5.95 9.10
CA LEU A 141 31.80 -6.50 10.46
C LEU A 141 30.67 -5.85 11.25
N CYS A 142 30.22 -4.65 10.86
CA CYS A 142 29.06 -4.01 11.49
C CYS A 142 27.73 -4.66 11.06
N VAL A 143 27.67 -5.33 9.89
CA VAL A 143 26.41 -5.88 9.38
C VAL A 143 25.83 -6.98 10.29
N PRO A 144 26.58 -8.00 10.75
CA PRO A 144 26.02 -8.99 11.68
C PRO A 144 25.48 -8.38 12.97
N VAL A 145 26.15 -7.34 13.49
CA VAL A 145 25.71 -6.63 14.70
C VAL A 145 24.41 -5.87 14.43
N GLY A 146 24.38 -5.05 13.37
CA GLY A 146 23.19 -4.29 12.99
C GLY A 146 22.02 -5.19 12.60
N ALA A 147 22.26 -6.25 11.82
CA ALA A 147 21.23 -7.23 11.44
C ALA A 147 20.69 -7.99 12.65
N GLY A 148 21.55 -8.30 13.64
CA GLY A 148 21.12 -8.87 14.92
C GLY A 148 20.18 -7.94 15.68
N PHE A 149 20.50 -6.65 15.79
CA PHE A 149 19.58 -5.66 16.37
C PHE A 149 18.28 -5.56 15.58
N GLY A 150 18.34 -5.60 14.24
CA GLY A 150 17.16 -5.56 13.38
C GLY A 150 16.25 -6.78 13.56
N ALA A 151 16.82 -7.97 13.67
CA ALA A 151 16.07 -9.20 13.96
C ALA A 151 15.45 -9.17 15.36
N ALA A 152 16.16 -8.62 16.36
CA ALA A 152 15.62 -8.46 17.71
C ALA A 152 14.43 -7.48 17.76
N LEU A 153 14.44 -6.42 16.94
CA LEU A 153 13.31 -5.49 16.84
C LEU A 153 12.02 -6.14 16.34
N ALA A 154 12.12 -7.25 15.59
CA ALA A 154 10.96 -8.01 15.11
C ALA A 154 10.34 -8.93 16.17
N TRP A 155 10.84 -8.94 17.41
CA TRP A 155 10.40 -9.82 18.50
C TRP A 155 9.38 -9.18 19.46
N GLY A 156 8.85 -7.99 19.16
CA GLY A 156 7.82 -7.36 20.01
C GLY A 156 8.37 -6.87 21.36
N LEU A 157 9.44 -6.07 21.32
CA LEU A 157 10.09 -5.54 22.54
C LEU A 157 9.32 -4.34 23.13
N GLY A 158 9.34 -4.24 24.46
CA GLY A 158 8.86 -3.05 25.18
C GLY A 158 9.62 -1.77 24.79
N ASP A 159 9.01 -0.60 25.06
CA ASP A 159 9.39 0.67 24.45
C ASP A 159 10.85 1.06 24.63
N ARG A 160 11.34 0.94 25.86
CA ARG A 160 12.74 1.28 26.17
C ARG A 160 13.71 0.44 25.35
N TRP A 161 13.49 -0.87 25.26
CA TRP A 161 14.35 -1.76 24.49
C TRP A 161 14.18 -1.56 22.99
N HIS A 162 12.96 -1.32 22.52
CA HIS A 162 12.70 -1.02 21.13
C HIS A 162 13.39 0.28 20.69
N ALA A 163 13.23 1.38 21.42
CA ALA A 163 13.85 2.67 21.15
C ALA A 163 15.39 2.56 21.16
N ASN A 164 15.96 1.87 22.16
CA ASN A 164 17.39 1.65 22.27
C ASN A 164 17.94 0.84 21.09
N LEU A 165 17.28 -0.26 20.73
CA LEU A 165 17.69 -1.09 19.61
C LEU A 165 17.43 -0.43 18.26
N LEU A 166 16.42 0.43 18.13
CA LEU A 166 16.17 1.21 16.92
C LEU A 166 17.35 2.13 16.61
N VAL A 167 17.85 2.88 17.60
CA VAL A 167 19.05 3.71 17.44
C VAL A 167 20.29 2.85 17.20
N ALA A 168 20.46 1.77 17.96
CA ALA A 168 21.62 0.89 17.80
C ALA A 168 21.65 0.26 16.40
N HIS A 169 20.52 -0.25 15.91
CA HIS A 169 20.35 -0.85 14.58
C HIS A 169 20.66 0.17 13.49
N THR A 170 19.95 1.29 13.49
CA THR A 170 20.04 2.32 12.45
C THR A 170 21.43 2.94 12.40
N MET A 171 22.04 3.29 13.53
CA MET A 171 23.39 3.87 13.56
C MET A 171 24.46 2.86 13.17
N THR A 172 24.31 1.58 13.55
CA THR A 172 25.22 0.53 13.10
C THR A 172 25.15 0.32 11.59
N MET A 173 23.95 0.33 11.01
CA MET A 173 23.76 0.15 9.57
C MET A 173 24.15 1.40 8.77
N ILE A 174 23.74 2.59 9.19
CA ILE A 174 23.99 3.83 8.45
C ILE A 174 25.43 4.33 8.66
N LEU A 175 25.93 4.39 9.90
CA LEU A 175 27.27 4.93 10.18
C LEU A 175 28.36 3.86 10.11
N GLY A 176 28.06 2.64 10.55
CA GLY A 176 28.97 1.49 10.46
C GLY A 176 29.07 0.95 9.05
N TRP A 177 27.98 0.38 8.52
CA TRP A 177 28.02 -0.27 7.20
C TRP A 177 28.14 0.74 6.04
N VAL A 178 27.21 1.69 5.93
CA VAL A 178 27.22 2.65 4.80
C VAL A 178 28.28 3.73 4.98
N GLY A 179 28.36 4.35 6.16
CA GLY A 179 29.23 5.49 6.44
C GLY A 179 30.72 5.16 6.31
N LEU A 180 31.19 4.08 6.94
CA LEU A 180 32.59 3.66 6.78
C LEU A 180 32.92 3.26 5.34
N THR A 181 32.00 2.58 4.65
CA THR A 181 32.17 2.26 3.23
C THR A 181 32.31 3.53 2.39
N LEU A 182 31.45 4.53 2.63
CA LEU A 182 31.48 5.80 1.92
C LEU A 182 32.81 6.53 2.15
N VAL A 183 33.24 6.68 3.40
CA VAL A 183 34.50 7.34 3.75
C VAL A 183 35.69 6.64 3.07
N GLY A 184 35.75 5.30 3.15
CA GLY A 184 36.79 4.51 2.49
C GLY A 184 36.82 4.71 0.96
N THR A 185 35.64 4.83 0.34
CA THR A 185 35.48 5.02 -1.11
C THR A 185 35.85 6.45 -1.52
N LEU A 186 35.35 7.47 -0.83
CA LEU A 186 35.49 8.88 -1.19
C LEU A 186 36.94 9.35 -1.25
N VAL A 187 37.84 8.78 -0.45
CA VAL A 187 39.29 9.07 -0.49
C VAL A 187 39.82 9.10 -1.93
N THR A 188 39.42 8.10 -2.72
CA THR A 188 39.90 7.93 -4.10
C THR A 188 38.83 8.25 -5.13
N PHE A 189 37.56 8.02 -4.80
CA PHE A 189 36.46 8.19 -5.72
C PHE A 189 36.10 9.65 -5.95
N TRP A 190 36.13 10.50 -4.91
CA TRP A 190 35.81 11.93 -5.03
C TRP A 190 36.71 12.67 -6.04
N PRO A 191 38.06 12.63 -5.93
CA PRO A 191 38.93 13.24 -6.93
C PRO A 191 38.80 12.59 -8.32
N THR A 192 38.44 11.31 -8.39
CA THR A 192 38.20 10.60 -9.65
C THR A 192 36.97 11.14 -10.37
N VAL A 193 35.84 11.28 -9.68
CA VAL A 193 34.60 11.82 -10.24
C VAL A 193 34.78 13.28 -10.66
N LEU A 194 35.49 14.09 -9.85
CA LEU A 194 35.82 15.48 -10.21
C LEU A 194 36.91 15.61 -11.28
N ARG A 195 37.63 14.52 -11.59
CA ARG A 195 38.78 14.50 -12.51
C ARG A 195 39.89 15.48 -12.09
N THR A 196 40.21 15.47 -10.80
CA THR A 196 41.25 16.29 -10.17
C THR A 196 42.27 15.44 -9.44
N ARG A 197 43.44 16.00 -9.11
CA ARG A 197 44.38 15.33 -8.21
C ARG A 197 43.81 15.26 -6.79
N MET A 198 43.99 14.10 -6.15
CA MET A 198 43.67 13.87 -4.74
C MET A 198 44.51 14.80 -3.82
N ASP A 199 43.99 15.14 -2.63
CA ASP A 199 44.76 15.86 -1.60
C ASP A 199 45.93 14.98 -1.10
N ASP A 200 47.12 15.56 -0.98
CA ASP A 200 48.32 14.84 -0.54
C ASP A 200 48.18 14.26 0.88
N ARG A 201 47.33 14.89 1.71
CA ARG A 201 47.04 14.48 3.09
C ARG A 201 45.94 13.41 3.19
N ALA A 202 45.27 13.05 2.10
CA ALA A 202 44.08 12.19 2.11
C ALA A 202 44.31 10.85 2.82
N GLU A 203 45.44 10.20 2.59
CA GLU A 203 45.79 8.93 3.24
C GLU A 203 45.97 9.10 4.76
N ARG A 204 46.67 10.15 5.19
CA ARG A 204 46.93 10.42 6.61
C ARG A 204 45.62 10.70 7.34
N LEU A 205 44.77 11.55 6.76
CA LEU A 205 43.46 11.89 7.31
C LEU A 205 42.56 10.66 7.38
N ALA A 206 42.55 9.81 6.35
CA ALA A 206 41.81 8.55 6.37
C ALA A 206 42.30 7.58 7.45
N ARG A 207 43.61 7.47 7.70
CA ARG A 207 44.15 6.63 8.78
C ARG A 207 43.77 7.14 10.17
N GLN A 208 43.80 8.45 10.38
CA GLN A 208 43.44 9.09 11.66
C GLN A 208 41.93 9.00 11.93
N THR A 209 41.11 9.09 10.88
CA THR A 209 39.65 9.12 11.00
C THR A 209 39.07 7.77 11.43
N LEU A 210 39.58 6.66 10.92
CA LEU A 210 39.01 5.33 11.16
C LEU A 210 38.81 5.01 12.67
N PRO A 211 39.82 5.15 13.54
CA PRO A 211 39.63 4.91 14.97
C PRO A 211 38.65 5.89 15.62
N ILE A 212 38.57 7.14 15.13
CA ILE A 212 37.61 8.14 15.65
C ILE A 212 36.17 7.72 15.33
N LEU A 213 35.90 7.31 14.08
CA LEU A 213 34.58 6.84 13.68
C LEU A 213 34.16 5.56 14.40
N LEU A 214 35.11 4.64 14.60
CA LEU A 214 34.86 3.41 15.36
C LEU A 214 34.61 3.68 16.84
N GLY A 215 35.40 4.57 17.46
CA GLY A 215 35.18 4.99 18.84
C GLY A 215 33.82 5.66 19.00
N GLY A 216 33.47 6.58 18.10
CA GLY A 216 32.15 7.21 18.06
C GLY A 216 31.03 6.18 17.94
N LEU A 217 31.12 5.25 16.97
CA LEU A 217 30.12 4.20 16.78
C LEU A 217 29.99 3.27 18.00
N ALA A 218 31.10 2.89 18.64
CA ALA A 218 31.08 2.08 19.84
C ALA A 218 30.38 2.81 21.00
N VAL A 219 30.64 4.12 21.16
CA VAL A 219 29.95 4.95 22.16
C VAL A 219 28.45 5.07 21.85
N ILE A 220 28.07 5.21 20.57
CA ILE A 220 26.66 5.22 20.15
C ILE A 220 25.98 3.92 20.56
N ILE A 221 26.55 2.78 20.19
CA ILE A 221 25.98 1.46 20.47
C ILE A 221 25.91 1.23 21.98
N ALA A 222 26.99 1.49 22.72
CA ALA A 222 27.02 1.32 24.18
C ALA A 222 26.01 2.24 24.88
N GLY A 223 25.94 3.52 24.49
CA GLY A 223 24.96 4.47 25.01
C GLY A 223 23.52 4.04 24.72
N SER A 224 23.27 3.51 23.52
CA SER A 224 21.93 3.02 23.13
C SER A 224 21.57 1.76 23.93
N LEU A 225 22.44 0.75 23.98
CA LEU A 225 22.16 -0.51 24.69
C LEU A 225 22.04 -0.37 26.21
N THR A 226 22.69 0.65 26.80
CA THR A 226 22.57 0.95 28.24
C THR A 226 21.39 1.89 28.54
N GLY A 227 20.71 2.41 27.53
CA GLY A 227 19.67 3.43 27.66
C GLY A 227 20.19 4.82 28.06
N LEU A 228 21.51 5.04 28.05
CA LEU A 228 22.14 6.33 28.34
C LEU A 228 22.18 7.20 27.07
N ARG A 229 21.03 7.78 26.72
CA ARG A 229 20.86 8.57 25.48
C ARG A 229 21.80 9.75 25.31
N PRO A 230 22.15 10.53 26.36
CA PRO A 230 23.17 11.56 26.23
C PRO A 230 24.51 11.01 25.76
N VAL A 231 24.87 9.80 26.19
CA VAL A 231 26.09 9.11 25.75
C VAL A 231 25.98 8.73 24.27
N ALA A 232 24.83 8.20 23.84
CA ALA A 232 24.60 7.88 22.44
C ALA A 232 24.71 9.13 21.54
N ALA A 233 24.08 10.23 21.93
CA ALA A 233 24.13 11.51 21.21
C ALA A 233 25.54 12.13 21.18
N VAL A 234 26.30 12.05 22.29
CA VAL A 234 27.73 12.43 22.31
C VAL A 234 28.54 11.54 21.37
N GLY A 235 28.24 10.26 21.28
CA GLY A 235 28.82 9.35 20.30
C GLY A 235 28.55 9.79 18.86
N ILE A 236 27.32 10.22 18.54
CA ILE A 236 26.96 10.76 17.22
C ILE A 236 27.74 12.04 16.92
N ALA A 237 27.84 12.95 17.90
CA ALA A 237 28.65 14.16 17.76
C ALA A 237 30.14 13.86 17.55
N GLY A 238 30.69 12.89 18.28
CA GLY A 238 32.07 12.40 18.10
C GLY A 238 32.30 11.80 16.72
N TYR A 239 31.33 11.04 16.20
CA TYR A 239 31.36 10.52 14.83
C TYR A 239 31.37 11.68 13.81
N ALA A 240 30.53 12.69 14.00
CA ALA A 240 30.48 13.88 13.15
C ALA A 240 31.81 14.66 13.14
N VAL A 241 32.49 14.78 14.29
CA VAL A 241 33.85 15.37 14.35
C VAL A 241 34.84 14.56 13.50
N GLY A 242 34.77 13.22 13.55
CA GLY A 242 35.55 12.35 12.68
C GLY A 242 35.29 12.60 11.19
N LEU A 243 34.03 12.79 10.81
CA LEU A 243 33.66 13.13 9.42
C LEU A 243 34.17 14.51 9.00
N LEU A 244 34.10 15.52 9.87
CA LEU A 244 34.65 16.85 9.60
C LEU A 244 36.18 16.79 9.44
N TRP A 245 36.87 15.99 10.26
CA TRP A 245 38.30 15.76 10.15
C TRP A 245 38.66 15.14 8.79
N PHE A 246 37.92 14.12 8.37
CA PHE A 246 38.06 13.49 7.06
C PHE A 246 37.72 14.44 5.90
N GLY A 247 36.63 15.21 6.03
CA GLY A 247 36.10 16.08 4.98
C GLY A 247 37.11 17.12 4.47
N ARG A 248 38.12 17.46 5.28
CA ARG A 248 39.27 18.30 4.87
C ARG A 248 39.97 17.78 3.61
N CYS A 249 40.01 16.46 3.39
CA CYS A 249 40.63 15.88 2.19
C CYS A 249 39.79 16.03 0.92
N LEU A 250 38.49 16.34 1.07
CA LEU A 250 37.57 16.56 -0.05
C LEU A 250 37.60 18.01 -0.55
N VAL A 251 37.99 18.96 0.31
CA VAL A 251 37.98 20.40 0.00
C VAL A 251 38.93 20.76 -1.15
N ALA A 252 40.18 20.27 -1.13
CA ALA A 252 41.17 20.62 -2.14
C ALA A 252 40.78 20.16 -3.56
N PRO A 253 40.32 18.90 -3.77
CA PRO A 253 39.72 18.48 -5.04
C PRO A 253 38.55 19.38 -5.49
N THR A 254 37.60 19.66 -4.60
CA THR A 254 36.41 20.47 -4.89
C THR A 254 36.76 21.90 -5.30
N ARG A 255 37.73 22.54 -4.61
CA ARG A 255 38.18 23.90 -4.96
C ARG A 255 38.87 23.96 -6.32
N LYS A 256 39.60 22.90 -6.70
CA LYS A 256 40.28 22.85 -8.01
C LYS A 256 39.29 22.70 -9.16
N ARG A 257 38.26 21.88 -8.97
CA ARG A 257 37.20 21.72 -9.96
C ARG A 257 35.86 21.46 -9.25
N PRO A 258 34.95 22.44 -9.21
CA PRO A 258 33.66 22.25 -8.58
C PRO A 258 32.82 21.21 -9.36
N PRO A 259 31.80 20.60 -8.72
CA PRO A 259 30.84 19.72 -9.38
C PRO A 259 30.21 20.38 -10.60
N ARG A 260 30.17 19.66 -11.72
CA ARG A 260 29.60 20.13 -13.01
C ARG A 260 28.72 19.09 -13.70
N GLU A 261 28.67 17.88 -13.15
CA GLU A 261 27.93 16.73 -13.67
C GLU A 261 26.97 16.24 -12.58
N PHE A 262 25.85 15.61 -12.98
CA PHE A 262 24.85 15.11 -12.03
C PHE A 262 25.50 14.23 -10.96
N ALA A 263 26.39 13.32 -11.35
CA ALA A 263 27.09 12.41 -10.44
C ALA A 263 27.81 13.15 -9.30
N SER A 264 28.67 14.11 -9.64
CA SER A 264 29.44 14.88 -8.66
C SER A 264 28.56 15.74 -7.74
N ALA A 265 27.50 16.33 -8.29
CA ALA A 265 26.61 17.21 -7.55
C ALA A 265 25.69 16.42 -6.61
N SER A 266 25.17 15.28 -7.08
CA SER A 266 24.35 14.36 -6.28
C SER A 266 25.14 13.78 -5.10
N ILE A 267 26.38 13.34 -5.32
CA ILE A 267 27.25 12.84 -4.23
C ILE A 267 27.53 13.95 -3.20
N LEU A 268 27.79 15.18 -3.65
CA LEU A 268 28.01 16.31 -2.73
C LEU A 268 26.76 16.61 -1.91
N ALA A 269 25.60 16.69 -2.56
CA ALA A 269 24.32 16.91 -1.88
C ALA A 269 24.03 15.80 -0.87
N ALA A 270 24.32 14.53 -1.22
CA ALA A 270 24.16 13.41 -0.31
C ALA A 270 25.04 13.55 0.94
N CYS A 271 26.30 13.96 0.78
CA CYS A 271 27.19 14.23 1.91
C CYS A 271 26.69 15.39 2.80
N VAL A 272 26.12 16.44 2.21
CA VAL A 272 25.53 17.56 2.96
C VAL A 272 24.31 17.08 3.75
N TRP A 273 23.40 16.35 3.12
CA TRP A 273 22.24 15.76 3.80
C TRP A 273 22.62 14.74 4.86
N ALA A 274 23.70 13.97 4.69
CA ALA A 274 24.20 13.10 5.75
C ALA A 274 24.62 13.89 6.99
N CYS A 275 25.23 15.07 6.82
CA CYS A 275 25.54 15.95 7.95
C CYS A 275 24.27 16.50 8.62
N VAL A 276 23.27 16.91 7.82
CA VAL A 276 21.97 17.37 8.34
C VAL A 276 21.28 16.24 9.12
N ALA A 277 21.23 15.04 8.56
CA ALA A 277 20.65 13.85 9.18
C ALA A 277 21.36 13.49 10.48
N LEU A 278 22.70 13.54 10.52
CA LEU A 278 23.48 13.32 11.75
C LEU A 278 23.12 14.31 12.86
N VAL A 279 23.02 15.60 12.53
CA VAL A 279 22.66 16.63 13.51
C VAL A 279 21.23 16.44 13.98
N ALA A 280 20.29 16.20 13.05
CA ALA A 280 18.89 15.94 13.38
C ALA A 280 18.75 14.70 14.28
N THR A 281 19.39 13.58 13.94
CA THR A 281 19.40 12.37 14.76
C THR A 281 20.06 12.61 16.12
N ALA A 282 21.18 13.33 16.20
CA ALA A 282 21.84 13.63 17.48
C ALA A 282 20.96 14.46 18.42
N VAL A 283 20.34 15.52 17.88
CA VAL A 283 19.43 16.38 18.64
C VAL A 283 18.20 15.61 19.11
N HIS A 284 17.65 14.78 18.23
CA HIS A 284 16.46 14.01 18.53
C HIS A 284 16.74 12.90 19.56
N VAL A 285 17.81 12.12 19.39
CA VAL A 285 18.25 11.12 20.40
C VAL A 285 18.57 11.77 21.75
N TRP A 286 19.08 13.00 21.77
CA TRP A 286 19.34 13.72 23.02
C TRP A 286 18.07 14.14 23.76
N ARG A 287 17.02 14.54 23.02
CA ARG A 287 15.84 15.23 23.59
C ARG A 287 14.60 14.36 23.72
N ALA A 288 14.39 13.42 22.81
CA ALA A 288 13.19 12.61 22.76
C ALA A 288 13.16 11.59 23.92
N ASP A 289 11.95 11.27 24.40
CA ASP A 289 11.69 10.12 25.28
C ASP A 289 11.60 8.80 24.48
N ASP A 290 11.34 7.65 25.13
CA ASP A 290 11.26 6.32 24.46
C ASP A 290 10.17 6.27 23.40
N ILE A 291 9.09 7.01 23.62
CA ILE A 291 7.92 7.02 22.78
C ILE A 291 8.14 7.92 21.57
N ALA A 292 8.50 9.18 21.81
CA ALA A 292 8.80 10.18 20.78
C ALA A 292 9.89 9.71 19.82
N LEU A 293 10.90 8.99 20.35
CA LEU A 293 11.97 8.44 19.51
C LEU A 293 11.47 7.37 18.55
N ALA A 294 10.46 6.59 18.92
CA ALA A 294 9.89 5.56 18.06
C ALA A 294 8.91 6.16 17.04
N THR A 295 8.10 7.13 17.45
CA THR A 295 7.06 7.77 16.59
C THR A 295 7.65 8.68 15.53
N ASP A 296 8.69 9.45 15.86
CA ASP A 296 9.24 10.48 14.96
C ASP A 296 10.36 9.95 14.07
N TYR A 297 10.86 8.73 14.36
CA TYR A 297 11.95 8.12 13.61
C TYR A 297 11.69 7.96 12.10
N PRO A 298 10.46 7.65 11.63
CA PRO A 298 10.16 7.62 10.20
C PRO A 298 10.50 8.92 9.45
N LEU A 299 10.32 10.08 10.09
CA LEU A 299 10.71 11.38 9.52
C LEU A 299 12.23 11.45 9.33
N LEU A 300 13.00 11.03 10.34
CA LEU A 300 14.46 10.95 10.26
C LEU A 300 14.92 9.94 9.20
N ALA A 301 14.22 8.81 9.08
CA ALA A 301 14.48 7.80 8.04
C ALA A 301 14.29 8.39 6.64
N GLY A 302 13.29 9.26 6.43
CA GLY A 302 13.10 10.00 5.19
C GLY A 302 14.32 10.84 4.80
N ILE A 303 14.92 11.57 5.75
CA ILE A 303 16.14 12.37 5.51
C ILE A 303 17.32 11.46 5.13
N TRP A 304 17.50 10.36 5.87
CA TRP A 304 18.57 9.40 5.59
C TRP A 304 18.39 8.71 4.23
N VAL A 305 17.17 8.31 3.87
CA VAL A 305 16.91 7.57 2.64
C VAL A 305 16.94 8.48 1.42
N VAL A 306 16.14 9.55 1.42
CA VAL A 306 15.99 10.46 0.26
C VAL A 306 17.20 11.38 0.14
N GLY A 307 17.55 12.05 1.23
CA GLY A 307 18.64 13.02 1.26
C GLY A 307 20.01 12.38 1.11
N PHE A 308 20.24 11.21 1.70
CA PHE A 308 21.55 10.57 1.68
C PHE A 308 21.62 9.32 0.78
N LEU A 309 20.93 8.22 1.12
CA LEU A 309 21.16 6.92 0.48
C LEU A 309 20.83 6.91 -1.01
N LEU A 310 19.62 7.32 -1.40
CA LEU A 310 19.17 7.34 -2.79
C LEU A 310 19.99 8.32 -3.63
N GLN A 311 20.29 9.49 -3.08
CA GLN A 311 21.08 10.51 -3.76
C GLN A 311 22.55 10.08 -3.94
N LEU A 312 23.10 9.35 -2.96
CA LEU A 312 24.44 8.77 -3.03
C LEU A 312 24.51 7.68 -4.12
N VAL A 313 23.60 6.71 -4.09
CA VAL A 313 23.66 5.57 -5.01
C VAL A 313 23.40 5.98 -6.45
N THR A 314 22.39 6.82 -6.70
CA THR A 314 22.10 7.33 -8.05
C THR A 314 23.23 8.21 -8.57
N GLY A 315 23.84 9.04 -7.70
CA GLY A 315 25.01 9.84 -8.03
C GLY A 315 26.24 9.00 -8.39
N ALA A 316 26.60 8.03 -7.55
CA ALA A 316 27.75 7.15 -7.77
C ALA A 316 27.60 6.30 -9.04
N LEU A 317 26.43 5.70 -9.26
CA LEU A 317 26.16 4.84 -10.42
C LEU A 317 26.13 5.61 -11.74
N SER A 318 25.69 6.87 -11.73
CA SER A 318 25.73 7.75 -12.91
C SER A 318 27.15 7.91 -13.47
N TYR A 319 28.18 7.80 -12.62
CA TYR A 319 29.59 7.79 -13.04
C TYR A 319 30.13 6.37 -13.27
N LEU A 320 29.84 5.45 -12.35
CA LEU A 320 30.43 4.12 -12.34
C LEU A 320 29.95 3.25 -13.49
N LEU A 321 28.66 3.26 -13.82
CA LEU A 321 28.11 2.40 -14.88
C LEU A 321 28.74 2.68 -16.26
N PRO A 322 28.83 3.93 -16.75
CA PRO A 322 29.51 4.19 -18.01
C PRO A 322 31.00 3.86 -17.99
N SER A 323 31.68 4.08 -16.86
CA SER A 323 33.14 3.89 -16.77
C SER A 323 33.57 2.42 -16.82
N VAL A 324 32.77 1.49 -16.26
CA VAL A 324 33.10 0.05 -16.27
C VAL A 324 32.77 -0.69 -17.56
N LEU A 325 31.95 -0.12 -18.45
CA LEU A 325 31.61 -0.73 -19.75
C LEU A 325 32.82 -0.79 -20.71
N GLY A 326 33.86 0.00 -20.45
CA GLY A 326 35.07 0.10 -21.28
C GLY A 326 34.81 0.75 -22.65
N GLY A 327 35.86 0.91 -23.46
CA GLY A 327 35.77 1.60 -24.76
C GLY A 327 36.24 3.06 -24.76
N GLY A 328 36.94 3.47 -23.70
CA GLY A 328 37.63 4.75 -23.64
C GLY A 328 36.72 5.96 -23.39
N PRO A 329 37.28 7.18 -23.39
CA PRO A 329 36.57 8.40 -22.99
C PRO A 329 35.30 8.68 -23.80
N ARG A 330 35.28 8.40 -25.11
CA ARG A 330 34.10 8.65 -25.97
C ARG A 330 32.87 7.85 -25.52
N VAL A 331 33.05 6.59 -25.13
CA VAL A 331 31.96 5.73 -24.64
C VAL A 331 31.39 6.22 -23.32
N VAL A 332 32.29 6.61 -22.40
CA VAL A 332 31.91 7.19 -21.11
C VAL A 332 31.13 8.50 -21.29
N ARG A 333 31.48 9.31 -22.31
CA ARG A 333 30.72 10.52 -22.71
C ARG A 333 29.32 10.22 -23.20
N ALA A 334 29.15 9.25 -24.08
CA ALA A 334 27.82 8.89 -24.57
C ALA A 334 26.87 8.46 -23.44
N GLY A 335 27.35 7.67 -22.47
CA GLY A 335 26.53 7.25 -21.33
C GLY A 335 26.21 8.38 -20.36
N ALA A 336 27.23 9.15 -19.95
CA ALA A 336 27.05 10.23 -18.97
C ALA A 336 26.08 11.32 -19.45
N ALA A 337 26.02 11.59 -20.76
CA ALA A 337 25.12 12.59 -21.33
C ALA A 337 23.63 12.32 -21.02
N TYR A 338 23.23 11.05 -20.83
CA TYR A 338 21.87 10.71 -20.41
C TYR A 338 21.64 10.97 -18.93
N PHE A 339 22.60 10.63 -18.07
CA PHE A 339 22.49 10.92 -16.64
C PHE A 339 22.46 12.43 -16.34
N ASP A 340 23.13 13.22 -17.17
CA ASP A 340 23.17 14.68 -17.11
C ASP A 340 21.89 15.36 -17.64
N ARG A 341 20.93 14.61 -18.23
CA ARG A 341 19.66 15.19 -18.69
C ARG A 341 18.84 15.73 -17.53
N TRP A 342 18.47 17.00 -17.63
CA TRP A 342 17.72 17.73 -16.60
C TRP A 342 18.38 17.67 -15.22
N ALA A 343 19.71 17.52 -15.17
CA ALA A 343 20.45 17.30 -13.93
C ALA A 343 20.12 18.32 -12.84
N THR A 344 20.16 19.62 -13.18
CA THR A 344 19.82 20.69 -12.23
C THR A 344 18.39 20.60 -11.74
N ALA A 345 17.42 20.43 -12.65
CA ALA A 345 16.01 20.36 -12.28
C ALA A 345 15.74 19.18 -11.34
N ARG A 346 16.28 17.98 -11.64
CA ARG A 346 16.14 16.81 -10.76
C ARG A 346 16.76 17.07 -9.38
N LEU A 347 17.98 17.63 -9.33
CA LEU A 347 18.64 17.95 -8.06
C LEU A 347 17.86 18.99 -7.25
N VAL A 348 17.31 20.01 -7.90
CA VAL A 348 16.49 21.03 -7.23
C VAL A 348 15.20 20.42 -6.69
N VAL A 349 14.50 19.60 -7.47
CA VAL A 349 13.27 18.94 -7.02
C VAL A 349 13.54 18.00 -5.85
N ILE A 350 14.59 17.17 -5.91
CA ILE A 350 14.94 16.24 -4.82
C ILE A 350 15.29 17.00 -3.54
N ASN A 351 16.20 17.97 -3.62
CA ASN A 351 16.70 18.66 -2.41
C ASN A 351 15.69 19.69 -1.88
N GLY A 352 15.10 20.50 -2.77
CA GLY A 352 14.09 21.49 -2.43
C GLY A 352 12.79 20.85 -1.98
N GLY A 353 12.36 19.76 -2.63
CA GLY A 353 11.20 19.00 -2.20
C GLY A 353 11.39 18.37 -0.82
N LEU A 354 12.57 17.80 -0.52
CA LEU A 354 12.86 17.30 0.83
C LEU A 354 12.85 18.43 1.87
N LEU A 355 13.43 19.61 1.57
CA LEU A 355 13.36 20.76 2.47
C LEU A 355 11.92 21.19 2.74
N LEU A 356 11.08 21.28 1.70
CA LEU A 356 9.66 21.61 1.84
C LEU A 356 8.91 20.54 2.66
N PHE A 357 9.20 19.26 2.44
CA PHE A 357 8.57 18.16 3.18
C PHE A 357 8.85 18.23 4.69
N LEU A 358 10.03 18.72 5.09
CA LEU A 358 10.42 18.89 6.49
C LEU A 358 9.79 20.13 7.15
N LEU A 359 9.14 21.01 6.39
CA LEU A 359 8.40 22.14 6.95
C LEU A 359 7.01 21.67 7.46
N PRO A 360 6.42 22.39 8.42
CA PRO A 360 5.05 22.15 8.87
C PRO A 360 4.05 22.64 7.81
N LEU A 361 3.99 21.94 6.68
CA LEU A 361 3.07 22.23 5.57
C LEU A 361 1.82 21.34 5.62
N PRO A 362 0.70 21.77 5.00
CA PRO A 362 -0.51 20.96 4.88
C PRO A 362 -0.28 19.61 4.22
N SER A 363 -1.14 18.64 4.54
CA SER A 363 -1.02 17.25 4.08
C SER A 363 -0.93 17.13 2.56
N TRP A 364 -1.85 17.77 1.83
CA TRP A 364 -1.85 17.75 0.35
C TRP A 364 -0.61 18.38 -0.28
N VAL A 365 -0.02 19.40 0.35
CA VAL A 365 1.27 19.96 -0.09
C VAL A 365 2.39 18.94 0.10
N LYS A 366 2.43 18.23 1.24
CA LYS A 366 3.42 17.16 1.45
C LYS A 366 3.25 16.01 0.45
N VAL A 367 2.00 15.63 0.10
CA VAL A 367 1.71 14.59 -0.90
C VAL A 367 2.20 14.97 -2.30
N THR A 368 1.85 16.17 -2.77
CA THR A 368 2.24 16.64 -4.11
C THR A 368 3.75 16.86 -4.22
N VAL A 369 4.40 17.41 -3.19
CA VAL A 369 5.86 17.58 -3.12
C VAL A 369 6.59 16.23 -3.10
N SER A 370 6.17 15.29 -2.24
CA SER A 370 6.80 13.96 -2.16
C SER A 370 6.63 13.17 -3.46
N SER A 371 5.50 13.32 -4.16
CA SER A 371 5.27 12.75 -5.49
C SER A 371 6.25 13.29 -6.53
N ALA A 372 6.50 14.60 -6.55
CA ALA A 372 7.49 15.20 -7.44
C ALA A 372 8.92 14.70 -7.16
N VAL A 373 9.28 14.56 -5.88
CA VAL A 373 10.56 13.98 -5.45
C VAL A 373 10.69 12.53 -5.92
N LEU A 374 9.64 11.72 -5.75
CA LEU A 374 9.61 10.32 -6.19
C LEU A 374 9.83 10.23 -7.71
N VAL A 375 9.15 11.05 -8.51
CA VAL A 375 9.35 11.11 -9.96
C VAL A 375 10.79 11.48 -10.30
N ALA A 376 11.35 12.51 -9.66
CA ALA A 376 12.72 12.95 -9.91
C ALA A 376 13.77 11.87 -9.60
N LEU A 377 13.54 11.05 -8.57
CA LEU A 377 14.36 9.89 -8.23
C LEU A 377 14.15 8.72 -9.21
N ALA A 378 12.89 8.39 -9.52
CA ALA A 378 12.52 7.28 -10.40
C ALA A 378 13.05 7.47 -11.83
N LEU A 379 13.17 8.71 -12.30
CA LEU A 379 13.79 9.06 -13.59
C LEU A 379 15.22 8.51 -13.76
N PHE A 380 15.94 8.21 -12.67
CA PHE A 380 17.25 7.55 -12.75
C PHE A 380 17.18 6.21 -13.50
N ILE A 381 16.12 5.43 -13.31
CA ILE A 381 15.97 4.08 -13.90
C ILE A 381 15.95 4.12 -15.44
N PRO A 382 15.03 4.85 -16.10
CA PRO A 382 15.02 4.94 -17.56
C PRO A 382 16.27 5.61 -18.11
N LEU A 383 16.81 6.65 -17.44
CA LEU A 383 18.05 7.31 -17.86
C LEU A 383 19.26 6.39 -17.79
N MET A 384 19.31 5.50 -16.79
CA MET A 384 20.34 4.48 -16.65
C MET A 384 20.29 3.50 -17.83
N VAL A 385 19.11 2.98 -18.17
CA VAL A 385 18.94 2.05 -19.31
C VAL A 385 19.35 2.72 -20.62
N LEU A 386 18.93 3.96 -20.84
CA LEU A 386 19.28 4.74 -22.03
C LEU A 386 20.77 5.06 -22.10
N GLY A 387 21.39 5.45 -20.98
CA GLY A 387 22.84 5.73 -20.90
C GLY A 387 23.70 4.49 -21.16
N ILE A 388 23.28 3.31 -20.67
CA ILE A 388 23.94 2.03 -20.99
C ILE A 388 23.81 1.72 -22.48
N ARG A 389 22.61 1.87 -23.07
CA ARG A 389 22.39 1.67 -24.51
C ARG A 389 23.25 2.61 -25.35
N ALA A 390 23.35 3.88 -24.97
CA ALA A 390 24.17 4.87 -25.64
C ALA A 390 25.67 4.52 -25.56
N SER A 391 26.15 4.10 -24.39
CA SER A 391 27.52 3.63 -24.20
C SER A 391 27.85 2.43 -25.10
N VAL A 392 26.95 1.45 -25.18
CA VAL A 392 27.13 0.26 -26.03
C VAL A 392 27.12 0.64 -27.51
N LYS A 393 26.21 1.53 -27.94
CA LYS A 393 26.15 2.04 -29.32
C LYS A 393 27.46 2.74 -29.70
N GLU A 394 27.94 3.65 -28.84
CA GLU A 394 29.16 4.40 -29.08
C GLU A 394 30.40 3.49 -29.11
N LYS A 395 30.43 2.44 -28.29
CA LYS A 395 31.51 1.45 -28.29
C LYS A 395 31.57 0.69 -29.61
N ARG A 396 30.41 0.30 -30.16
CA ARG A 396 30.33 -0.33 -31.48
C ARG A 396 30.79 0.62 -32.59
N ALA A 397 30.37 1.88 -32.53
CA ALA A 397 30.80 2.90 -33.48
C ALA A 397 32.32 3.13 -33.45
N ALA A 398 32.90 3.18 -32.25
CA ALA A 398 34.34 3.29 -32.07
C ALA A 398 35.12 2.09 -32.64
N MET A 399 34.60 0.87 -32.46
CA MET A 399 35.18 -0.33 -33.06
C MET A 399 35.07 -0.35 -34.58
N ALA A 400 34.06 0.33 -35.14
CA ALA A 400 33.84 0.48 -36.57
C ALA A 400 34.62 1.67 -37.18
N GLY A 401 35.45 2.37 -36.41
CA GLY A 401 36.24 3.51 -36.90
C GLY A 401 35.42 4.77 -37.19
N LEU A 402 34.17 4.85 -36.73
CA LEU A 402 33.32 6.02 -36.93
C LEU A 402 33.72 7.18 -36.02
N GLU A 403 33.49 8.41 -36.47
CA GLU A 403 33.70 9.63 -35.68
C GLU A 403 32.89 9.63 -34.36
N PRO A 404 33.36 10.31 -33.30
CA PRO A 404 32.62 10.42 -32.04
C PRO A 404 31.27 11.12 -32.21
N SER A 405 30.22 10.58 -31.59
CA SER A 405 28.87 11.19 -31.65
C SER A 405 28.71 12.46 -30.80
N LEU A 406 29.64 12.71 -29.88
CA LEU A 406 29.64 13.86 -28.98
C LEU A 406 30.99 14.56 -28.98
N PRO A 407 31.02 15.90 -28.83
CA PRO A 407 32.25 16.67 -28.73
C PRO A 407 33.12 16.23 -27.55
N ALA A 408 34.41 16.56 -27.64
CA ALA A 408 35.39 16.21 -26.60
C ALA A 408 35.15 16.93 -25.28
N GLU A 409 34.73 18.20 -25.35
CA GLU A 409 34.40 19.04 -24.21
C GLU A 409 32.92 18.89 -23.84
N ARG A 410 32.64 18.68 -22.54
CA ARG A 410 31.26 18.57 -22.04
C ARG A 410 30.79 19.92 -21.49
N PRO A 411 29.59 20.38 -21.87
CA PRO A 411 28.98 21.53 -21.22
C PRO A 411 28.72 21.25 -19.74
N ASN A 412 28.58 22.31 -18.95
CA ASN A 412 28.16 22.17 -17.55
C ASN A 412 26.71 21.65 -17.51
N ALA A 413 26.47 20.50 -16.87
CA ALA A 413 25.13 19.97 -16.68
C ALA A 413 24.34 20.79 -15.65
N LEU A 414 25.04 21.58 -14.83
CA LEU A 414 24.45 22.53 -13.89
C LEU A 414 24.19 23.87 -14.58
N THR A 415 22.93 24.15 -14.90
CA THR A 415 22.51 25.29 -15.71
C THR A 415 21.50 26.18 -14.98
N GLY A 416 21.51 27.48 -15.27
CA GLY A 416 20.52 28.42 -14.71
C GLY A 416 19.09 28.11 -15.15
N SER A 417 18.89 27.72 -16.41
CA SER A 417 17.58 27.29 -16.92
C SER A 417 17.06 26.03 -16.23
N GLY A 418 17.95 25.08 -15.92
CA GLY A 418 17.57 23.90 -15.13
C GLY A 418 17.22 24.23 -13.68
N LEU A 419 17.83 25.26 -13.08
CA LEU A 419 17.45 25.78 -11.77
C LEU A 419 16.04 26.37 -11.81
N VAL A 420 15.77 27.25 -12.79
CA VAL A 420 14.44 27.85 -13.00
C VAL A 420 13.38 26.76 -13.21
N ALA A 421 13.66 25.76 -14.05
CA ALA A 421 12.74 24.65 -14.28
C ALA A 421 12.45 23.84 -13.01
N GLY A 422 13.47 23.55 -12.20
CA GLY A 422 13.28 22.84 -10.93
C GLY A 422 12.47 23.64 -9.91
N VAL A 423 12.75 24.95 -9.77
CA VAL A 423 12.00 25.84 -8.87
C VAL A 423 10.56 26.00 -9.35
N ALA A 424 10.34 26.19 -10.66
CA ALA A 424 9.00 26.27 -11.23
C ALA A 424 8.20 24.97 -11.00
N ALA A 425 8.83 23.81 -11.16
CA ALA A 425 8.17 22.53 -10.87
C ALA A 425 7.75 22.43 -9.40
N LEU A 426 8.63 22.82 -8.45
CA LEU A 426 8.29 22.85 -7.03
C LEU A 426 7.17 23.86 -6.72
N ALA A 427 7.20 25.05 -7.32
CA ALA A 427 6.16 26.04 -7.15
C ALA A 427 4.80 25.52 -7.64
N VAL A 428 4.76 24.87 -8.81
CA VAL A 428 3.54 24.28 -9.37
C VAL A 428 2.96 23.21 -8.44
N VAL A 429 3.77 22.27 -7.95
CA VAL A 429 3.24 21.20 -7.08
C VAL A 429 2.80 21.72 -5.72
N VAL A 430 3.49 22.72 -5.16
CA VAL A 430 3.07 23.40 -3.94
C VAL A 430 1.73 24.11 -4.16
N SER A 431 1.58 24.84 -5.27
CA SER A 431 0.31 25.51 -5.63
C SER A 431 -0.83 24.52 -5.84
N LEU A 432 -0.58 23.37 -6.49
CA LEU A 432 -1.57 22.31 -6.64
C LEU A 432 -1.98 21.74 -5.27
N GLY A 433 -1.03 21.49 -4.38
CA GLY A 433 -1.30 21.00 -3.03
C GLY A 433 -2.17 21.95 -2.21
N PHE A 434 -1.92 23.27 -2.29
CA PHE A 434 -2.78 24.27 -1.66
C PHE A 434 -4.15 24.41 -2.35
N GLY A 435 -4.21 24.23 -3.67
CA GLY A 435 -5.47 24.28 -4.42
C GLY A 435 -6.41 23.12 -4.11
N MET A 436 -5.88 21.97 -3.69
CA MET A 436 -6.67 20.81 -3.28
C MET A 436 -7.29 20.95 -1.89
N ASP A 437 -6.71 21.77 -1.02
CA ASP A 437 -7.23 22.05 0.32
C ASP A 437 -6.91 23.50 0.75
N PRO A 438 -7.73 24.47 0.29
CA PRO A 438 -7.54 25.89 0.61
C PRO A 438 -7.76 26.20 2.10
N GLY A 439 -8.59 25.40 2.78
CA GLY A 439 -8.94 25.56 4.19
C GLY A 439 -7.73 25.34 5.10
N ALA A 440 -6.97 24.26 4.87
CA ALA A 440 -5.73 24.01 5.59
C ALA A 440 -4.60 25.04 5.31
N ALA A 441 -4.75 25.85 4.25
CA ALA A 441 -3.82 26.92 3.91
C ALA A 441 -4.10 28.23 4.66
N GLY A 442 -5.17 28.31 5.44
CA GLY A 442 -5.66 29.55 6.06
C GLY A 442 -6.27 30.53 5.04
N ILE A 443 -6.60 30.08 3.83
CA ILE A 443 -7.29 30.86 2.80
C ILE A 443 -8.78 30.56 2.94
N VAL A 444 -9.41 31.18 3.94
CA VAL A 444 -10.83 30.98 4.26
C VAL A 444 -11.67 32.02 3.50
N PRO A 445 -12.80 31.65 2.87
CA PRO A 445 -13.79 32.63 2.40
C PRO A 445 -14.29 33.48 3.59
N PRO A 446 -14.75 34.73 3.39
CA PRO A 446 -15.22 35.55 4.51
C PRO A 446 -16.44 34.89 5.17
N GLY A 447 -16.30 34.36 6.39
CA GLY A 447 -17.43 33.82 7.15
C GLY A 447 -17.15 32.79 8.26
N THR A 448 -15.98 32.12 8.29
CA THR A 448 -15.76 31.00 9.22
C THR A 448 -14.56 31.22 10.15
N THR A 449 -14.83 31.54 11.41
CA THR A 449 -13.83 31.49 12.50
C THR A 449 -14.02 30.22 13.32
N THR A 450 -13.02 29.34 13.36
CA THR A 450 -12.97 28.18 14.26
C THR A 450 -12.66 28.66 15.69
N GLN A 451 -13.62 28.57 16.61
CA GLN A 451 -13.45 28.84 18.04
C GLN A 451 -12.73 27.66 18.74
N ALA A 452 -11.83 27.96 19.67
CA ALA A 452 -11.26 26.97 20.59
C ALA A 452 -12.31 26.59 21.66
N VAL A 453 -12.51 25.29 21.88
CA VAL A 453 -13.50 24.76 22.85
C VAL A 453 -13.06 25.11 24.29
N ALA A 454 -13.98 25.63 25.09
CA ALA A 454 -13.71 25.98 26.48
C ALA A 454 -13.71 24.72 27.37
N PRO A 455 -12.77 24.56 28.33
CA PRO A 455 -12.75 23.40 29.23
C PRO A 455 -14.02 23.32 30.09
N THR A 456 -14.62 22.14 30.22
CA THR A 456 -15.77 21.88 31.11
C THR A 456 -15.36 21.90 32.58
N GLY A 457 -14.11 21.51 32.86
CA GLY A 457 -13.59 21.30 34.22
C GLY A 457 -13.81 19.88 34.74
N GLU A 458 -14.50 19.01 34.01
CA GLU A 458 -14.63 17.58 34.33
C GLU A 458 -13.42 16.77 33.84
N THR A 459 -13.12 15.68 34.56
CA THR A 459 -12.07 14.71 34.20
C THR A 459 -12.68 13.32 34.09
N VAL A 460 -12.71 12.77 32.88
CA VAL A 460 -13.20 11.42 32.59
C VAL A 460 -12.03 10.44 32.62
N ARG A 461 -12.10 9.45 33.51
CA ARG A 461 -11.11 8.35 33.63
C ARG A 461 -11.73 7.04 33.14
N VAL A 462 -11.08 6.37 32.18
CA VAL A 462 -11.59 5.12 31.61
C VAL A 462 -10.54 4.03 31.63
N ALA A 463 -10.89 2.84 32.11
CA ALA A 463 -10.05 1.66 32.02
C ALA A 463 -10.24 0.98 30.66
N VAL A 464 -9.13 0.66 29.99
CA VAL A 464 -9.09 -0.04 28.70
C VAL A 464 -8.15 -1.22 28.83
N THR A 465 -8.58 -2.40 28.40
CA THR A 465 -7.75 -3.60 28.36
C THR A 465 -7.32 -3.91 26.93
N ALA A 466 -6.11 -4.42 26.74
CA ALA A 466 -5.64 -4.97 25.48
C ALA A 466 -5.52 -6.50 25.61
N HIS A 467 -6.31 -7.24 24.85
CA HIS A 467 -6.22 -8.71 24.73
C HIS A 467 -6.75 -9.15 23.36
N ASP A 468 -6.39 -10.37 22.94
CA ASP A 468 -6.83 -10.96 21.66
C ASP A 468 -6.69 -10.03 20.46
N MET A 469 -5.62 -9.22 20.42
CA MET A 469 -5.36 -8.23 19.38
C MET A 469 -6.46 -7.17 19.22
N ARG A 470 -7.12 -6.77 20.33
CA ARG A 470 -8.15 -5.71 20.38
C ARG A 470 -8.04 -4.89 21.66
N PHE A 471 -8.64 -3.70 21.66
CA PHE A 471 -8.88 -2.92 22.89
C PHE A 471 -10.32 -3.13 23.36
N GLU A 472 -10.52 -3.32 24.66
CA GLU A 472 -11.83 -3.44 25.28
C GLU A 472 -11.98 -2.44 26.45
N PRO A 473 -12.94 -1.51 26.39
CA PRO A 473 -13.78 -1.20 25.24
C PRO A 473 -12.96 -0.62 24.07
N ALA A 474 -13.44 -0.80 22.83
CA ALA A 474 -12.81 -0.24 21.63
C ALA A 474 -13.12 1.25 21.41
N SER A 475 -14.01 1.84 22.21
CA SER A 475 -14.35 3.26 22.14
C SER A 475 -14.86 3.80 23.48
N ILE A 476 -14.69 5.10 23.69
CA ILE A 476 -15.21 5.85 24.84
C ILE A 476 -15.89 7.13 24.37
N GLN A 477 -16.96 7.54 25.04
CA GLN A 477 -17.70 8.78 24.76
C GLN A 477 -17.50 9.77 25.91
N VAL A 478 -17.26 11.04 25.59
CA VAL A 478 -16.91 12.14 26.51
C VAL A 478 -17.49 13.46 26.01
N ASP A 479 -17.61 14.50 26.82
CA ASP A 479 -18.18 15.78 26.38
C ASP A 479 -17.12 16.75 25.81
N PRO A 480 -17.51 17.69 24.90
CA PRO A 480 -16.60 18.70 24.39
C PRO A 480 -16.08 19.59 25.51
N GLY A 481 -14.77 19.56 25.75
CA GLY A 481 -14.10 20.32 26.80
C GLY A 481 -13.70 19.48 28.02
N ASP A 482 -14.01 18.18 28.05
CA ASP A 482 -13.59 17.26 29.11
C ASP A 482 -12.09 16.95 29.05
N ARG A 483 -11.50 16.72 30.23
CA ARG A 483 -10.16 16.13 30.33
C ARG A 483 -10.26 14.62 30.35
N VAL A 484 -9.61 13.92 29.43
CA VAL A 484 -9.70 12.45 29.32
C VAL A 484 -8.41 11.77 29.74
N ILE A 485 -8.52 10.77 30.62
CA ILE A 485 -7.40 9.94 31.08
C ILE A 485 -7.78 8.48 30.86
N ILE A 486 -7.00 7.75 30.07
CA ILE A 486 -7.21 6.33 29.78
C ILE A 486 -6.20 5.50 30.59
N GLU A 487 -6.67 4.55 31.37
CA GLU A 487 -5.84 3.55 32.05
C GLU A 487 -5.80 2.27 31.20
N LEU A 488 -4.74 2.11 30.42
CA LEU A 488 -4.53 0.94 29.56
C LEU A 488 -3.88 -0.20 30.35
N THR A 489 -4.43 -1.41 30.31
CA THR A 489 -3.83 -2.64 30.87
C THR A 489 -3.65 -3.69 29.78
N ASN A 490 -2.46 -4.27 29.65
CA ASN A 490 -2.24 -5.38 28.72
C ASN A 490 -2.53 -6.72 29.40
N LEU A 491 -3.52 -7.47 28.91
CA LEU A 491 -3.90 -8.80 29.38
C LEU A 491 -3.49 -9.93 28.41
N ASP A 492 -2.79 -9.61 27.32
CA ASP A 492 -2.25 -10.60 26.38
C ASP A 492 -0.96 -11.22 26.95
N ASP A 493 -0.97 -12.55 27.10
CA ASP A 493 0.15 -13.30 27.69
C ASP A 493 1.43 -13.29 26.84
N THR A 494 1.31 -12.97 25.55
CA THR A 494 2.38 -13.18 24.56
C THR A 494 2.83 -11.92 23.84
N ASN A 495 1.92 -10.96 23.66
CA ASN A 495 2.19 -9.76 22.89
C ASN A 495 2.31 -8.52 23.78
N VAL A 496 3.11 -7.56 23.34
CA VAL A 496 3.14 -6.21 23.94
C VAL A 496 2.14 -5.33 23.21
N HIS A 497 1.49 -4.44 23.95
CA HIS A 497 0.50 -3.51 23.40
C HIS A 497 0.77 -2.10 23.92
N ASP A 498 0.52 -1.09 23.09
CA ASP A 498 0.40 0.31 23.50
C ASP A 498 -0.87 0.89 22.89
N LEU A 499 -1.23 2.11 23.27
CA LEU A 499 -2.33 2.86 22.70
C LEU A 499 -1.85 4.27 22.35
N MET A 500 -1.87 4.61 21.06
CA MET A 500 -1.71 5.97 20.58
C MET A 500 -3.08 6.54 20.26
N VAL A 501 -3.43 7.73 20.76
CA VAL A 501 -4.66 8.46 20.46
C VAL A 501 -4.28 9.88 20.08
N GLY A 502 -4.49 10.25 18.82
CA GLY A 502 -3.97 11.51 18.28
C GLY A 502 -2.44 11.57 18.36
N ASP A 503 -1.89 12.59 19.02
CA ASP A 503 -0.44 12.78 19.21
C ASP A 503 0.08 12.22 20.56
N VAL A 504 -0.80 11.63 21.38
CA VAL A 504 -0.44 11.11 22.70
C VAL A 504 -0.40 9.59 22.65
N ARG A 505 0.64 8.99 23.20
CA ARG A 505 0.83 7.53 23.18
C ARG A 505 1.21 7.00 24.55
N SER A 506 0.63 5.86 24.93
CA SER A 506 0.99 5.14 26.15
C SER A 506 2.34 4.44 25.96
N PRO A 507 3.03 4.08 27.06
CA PRO A 507 4.12 3.10 26.97
C PRO A 507 3.61 1.77 26.39
N ARG A 508 4.52 0.99 25.78
CA ARG A 508 4.32 -0.44 25.49
C ARG A 508 4.32 -1.22 26.78
N LEU A 509 3.18 -1.85 27.03
CA LEU A 509 2.91 -2.67 28.18
C LEU A 509 3.21 -4.12 27.84
N ALA A 510 4.00 -4.78 28.68
CA ALA A 510 4.10 -6.23 28.71
C ALA A 510 2.85 -6.86 29.35
N ALA A 511 2.72 -8.18 29.26
CA ALA A 511 1.64 -8.94 29.88
C ALA A 511 1.49 -8.57 31.38
N GLY A 512 0.30 -8.10 31.77
CA GLY A 512 -0.05 -7.69 33.13
C GLY A 512 0.39 -6.28 33.53
N GLU A 513 1.01 -5.49 32.65
CA GLU A 513 1.37 -4.10 32.92
C GLU A 513 0.22 -3.13 32.61
N THR A 514 0.17 -2.02 33.36
CA THR A 514 -0.83 -0.95 33.24
C THR A 514 -0.15 0.41 33.15
N ALA A 515 -0.68 1.32 32.33
CA ALA A 515 -0.26 2.72 32.28
C ALA A 515 -1.41 3.69 32.00
N GLU A 516 -1.28 4.92 32.50
CA GLU A 516 -2.19 6.02 32.20
C GLU A 516 -1.75 6.80 30.96
N LEU A 517 -2.72 7.17 30.14
CA LEU A 517 -2.62 8.01 28.96
C LEU A 517 -3.55 9.23 29.14
N ASP A 518 -2.98 10.39 29.47
CA ASP A 518 -3.73 11.65 29.65
C ASP A 518 -3.78 12.44 28.33
N LEU A 519 -4.97 12.53 27.75
CA LEU A 519 -5.21 13.22 26.49
C LEU A 519 -5.38 14.74 26.67
N GLY A 520 -5.46 15.22 27.91
CA GLY A 520 -5.82 16.60 28.19
C GLY A 520 -7.28 16.90 27.80
N VAL A 521 -7.56 18.17 27.53
CA VAL A 521 -8.90 18.64 27.15
C VAL A 521 -9.19 18.27 25.70
N VAL A 522 -10.21 17.43 25.47
CA VAL A 522 -10.62 17.01 24.13
C VAL A 522 -11.81 17.83 23.65
N GLY A 523 -11.78 18.26 22.38
CA GLY A 523 -12.84 19.05 21.76
C GLY A 523 -13.41 18.46 20.47
N GLN A 524 -12.86 17.33 20.02
CA GLN A 524 -13.27 16.61 18.81
C GLN A 524 -12.90 15.13 18.93
N SER A 525 -13.55 14.26 18.17
CA SER A 525 -13.31 12.82 18.17
C SER A 525 -11.90 12.49 17.70
N ILE A 526 -11.26 11.48 18.29
CA ILE A 526 -9.87 11.09 18.04
C ILE A 526 -9.79 9.58 17.88
N GLU A 527 -9.27 9.10 16.74
CA GLU A 527 -8.87 7.70 16.55
C GLU A 527 -7.58 7.43 17.31
N GLY A 528 -7.50 6.23 17.86
CA GLY A 528 -6.30 5.63 18.38
C GLY A 528 -6.06 4.20 17.91
N TRP A 529 -4.84 3.71 18.09
CA TRP A 529 -4.41 2.38 17.67
C TRP A 529 -3.19 1.89 18.44
N CYS A 530 -2.95 0.57 18.39
CA CYS A 530 -1.69 -0.01 18.84
C CYS A 530 -0.61 0.20 17.78
N THR A 531 0.50 0.83 18.16
CA THR A 531 1.62 1.16 17.28
C THR A 531 2.62 0.01 17.11
N VAL A 532 2.40 -1.11 17.78
CA VAL A 532 3.21 -2.31 17.61
C VAL A 532 3.00 -2.83 16.18
N VAL A 533 4.10 -3.08 15.49
CA VAL A 533 4.14 -3.47 14.07
C VAL A 533 3.19 -4.64 13.82
N GLY A 534 2.25 -4.49 12.89
CA GLY A 534 1.24 -5.49 12.56
C GLY A 534 -0.06 -5.42 13.38
N HIS A 535 -0.07 -4.77 14.55
CA HIS A 535 -1.19 -4.86 15.50
C HIS A 535 -2.41 -4.03 15.08
N ARG A 536 -2.19 -2.82 14.56
CA ARG A 536 -3.27 -2.03 13.96
C ARG A 536 -3.96 -2.79 12.82
N GLN A 537 -3.19 -3.43 11.94
CA GLN A 537 -3.74 -4.20 10.82
C GLN A 537 -4.49 -5.47 11.27
N MET A 538 -4.24 -5.95 12.50
CA MET A 538 -4.95 -7.06 13.12
C MET A 538 -6.18 -6.61 13.94
N GLY A 539 -6.50 -5.31 13.96
CA GLY A 539 -7.73 -4.78 14.56
C GLY A 539 -7.55 -4.00 15.87
N MET A 540 -6.31 -3.75 16.31
CA MET A 540 -6.05 -2.96 17.52
C MET A 540 -6.24 -1.46 17.28
N THR A 541 -7.50 -1.04 17.20
CA THR A 541 -7.96 0.35 17.05
C THR A 541 -8.88 0.74 18.22
N PHE A 542 -8.88 2.02 18.58
CA PHE A 542 -9.58 2.59 19.73
C PHE A 542 -10.15 3.96 19.36
N TYR A 543 -11.28 4.41 19.92
CA TYR A 543 -11.87 5.72 19.58
C TYR A 543 -12.26 6.53 20.82
N VAL A 544 -11.90 7.82 20.83
CA VAL A 544 -12.45 8.81 21.79
C VAL A 544 -13.46 9.67 21.04
N VAL A 545 -14.72 9.63 21.44
CA VAL A 545 -15.84 10.30 20.77
C VAL A 545 -16.33 11.47 21.63
N VAL A 546 -16.43 12.69 21.08
CA VAL A 546 -16.69 13.91 21.86
C VAL A 546 -18.11 14.49 21.60
N GLY A 547 -19.03 14.50 22.58
CA GLY A 547 -20.41 15.04 22.52
C GLY A 547 -21.54 14.06 22.17
N ASP A 548 -22.80 14.53 22.20
CA ASP A 548 -24.03 13.81 21.75
C ASP A 548 -24.16 13.74 20.21
N THR A 549 -23.42 14.61 19.54
CA THR A 549 -23.09 14.53 18.13
C THR A 549 -21.60 14.25 18.06
N ALA A 550 -21.22 13.02 17.72
CA ALA A 550 -19.84 12.72 17.36
C ALA A 550 -19.41 13.69 16.23
N PRO A 551 -18.37 14.52 16.39
CA PRO A 551 -17.75 15.18 15.26
C PRO A 551 -17.24 14.08 14.34
N GLU A 552 -17.80 14.04 13.13
CA GLU A 552 -17.22 13.32 12.01
C GLU A 552 -15.76 13.75 11.83
N PRO A 553 -14.82 12.82 11.66
CA PRO A 553 -13.46 13.17 11.31
C PRO A 553 -13.46 13.98 10.02
N ALA A 554 -12.84 15.16 10.03
CA ALA A 554 -12.52 15.89 8.81
C ALA A 554 -11.63 14.99 7.93
N ALA A 555 -12.22 14.43 6.88
CA ALA A 555 -11.60 13.46 5.99
C ALA A 555 -10.35 14.04 5.32
N THR A 556 -9.17 13.62 5.78
CA THR A 556 -8.14 13.16 4.85
C THR A 556 -7.83 11.71 5.24
N PRO A 557 -7.89 10.80 4.27
CA PRO A 557 -8.62 9.53 4.36
C PRO A 557 -8.14 8.71 5.58
N GLY A 558 -8.96 8.68 6.63
CA GLY A 558 -8.69 7.98 7.89
C GLY A 558 -9.65 6.82 8.05
N ASP A 559 -9.06 5.62 8.18
CA ASP A 559 -9.71 4.34 8.43
C ASP A 559 -10.26 4.30 9.87
N GLY A 560 -11.41 4.94 10.07
CA GLY A 560 -12.24 4.76 11.26
C GLY A 560 -13.07 3.48 11.15
N HIS A 561 -12.57 2.36 11.64
CA HIS A 561 -13.42 1.24 12.06
C HIS A 561 -13.82 1.41 13.54
N ALA A 562 -14.72 2.35 13.81
CA ALA A 562 -15.75 2.02 14.80
C ALA A 562 -16.38 0.73 14.28
N ALA A 563 -16.22 -0.37 15.02
CA ALA A 563 -16.78 -1.64 14.62
C ALA A 563 -18.29 -1.45 14.57
N HIS A 564 -18.83 -1.28 13.36
CA HIS A 564 -20.26 -1.39 13.14
C HIS A 564 -20.64 -2.80 13.60
N GLN A 565 -21.29 -2.91 14.76
CA GLN A 565 -21.94 -4.17 15.09
C GLN A 565 -23.05 -4.34 14.06
N PRO A 566 -23.03 -5.41 13.25
CA PRO A 566 -24.10 -5.65 12.30
C PRO A 566 -25.42 -5.64 13.05
N ALA A 567 -26.42 -4.90 12.56
CA ALA A 567 -27.73 -4.85 13.22
C ALA A 567 -28.20 -6.27 13.58
N ALA A 568 -28.66 -6.49 14.80
CA ALA A 568 -28.98 -7.82 15.31
C ALA A 568 -30.37 -8.24 14.83
N GLY A 569 -30.43 -9.28 13.99
CA GLY A 569 -31.68 -9.96 13.69
C GLY A 569 -31.98 -11.01 14.76
N ASN A 570 -33.22 -11.47 14.85
CA ASN A 570 -33.58 -12.64 15.63
C ASN A 570 -33.54 -13.90 14.74
N PRO A 571 -32.46 -14.70 14.76
CA PRO A 571 -32.33 -15.87 13.89
C PRO A 571 -33.41 -16.95 14.13
N GLU A 572 -34.15 -16.89 15.25
CA GLU A 572 -35.25 -17.81 15.57
C GLU A 572 -36.62 -17.29 15.12
N ALA A 573 -36.71 -16.07 14.57
CA ALA A 573 -37.98 -15.51 14.09
C ALA A 573 -38.36 -16.09 12.71
N GLU A 574 -39.65 -16.37 12.53
CA GLU A 574 -40.21 -16.64 11.21
C GLU A 574 -40.33 -15.34 10.41
N LEU A 575 -39.91 -15.37 9.14
CA LEU A 575 -40.07 -14.24 8.24
C LEU A 575 -41.54 -13.99 7.91
N GLY A 576 -41.95 -12.72 7.92
CA GLY A 576 -43.30 -12.31 7.51
C GLY A 576 -43.53 -12.39 6.01
N HIS A 577 -42.46 -12.34 5.21
CA HIS A 577 -42.49 -12.42 3.75
C HIS A 577 -41.22 -13.09 3.20
N ILE A 578 -41.38 -13.83 2.10
CA ILE A 578 -40.29 -14.52 1.40
C ILE A 578 -40.45 -14.27 -0.10
N VAL A 579 -39.35 -13.96 -0.77
CA VAL A 579 -39.31 -13.75 -2.22
C VAL A 579 -39.23 -15.10 -2.94
N ASP A 580 -40.18 -15.36 -3.82
CA ASP A 580 -40.19 -16.56 -4.66
C ASP A 580 -38.96 -16.58 -5.58
N PRO A 581 -38.07 -17.59 -5.49
CA PRO A 581 -36.90 -17.65 -6.33
C PRO A 581 -37.17 -18.16 -7.75
N VAL A 582 -38.38 -18.66 -8.07
CA VAL A 582 -38.66 -19.26 -9.39
C VAL A 582 -38.54 -18.21 -10.50
N ALA A 583 -37.80 -18.55 -11.56
CA ALA A 583 -37.66 -17.67 -12.71
C ALA A 583 -39.01 -17.48 -13.41
N PRO A 584 -39.40 -16.25 -13.81
CA PRO A 584 -40.66 -16.01 -14.50
C PRO A 584 -40.68 -16.77 -15.84
N GLU A 585 -41.87 -17.20 -16.26
CA GLU A 585 -42.04 -17.87 -17.56
C GLU A 585 -41.83 -16.91 -18.72
N LEU A 586 -41.24 -17.41 -19.81
CA LEU A 586 -41.17 -16.66 -21.06
C LEU A 586 -42.54 -16.70 -21.77
N THR A 587 -43.06 -15.53 -22.12
CA THR A 587 -44.30 -15.39 -22.90
C THR A 587 -43.99 -15.03 -24.35
N ASP A 588 -44.94 -15.30 -25.26
CA ASP A 588 -44.84 -14.98 -26.71
C ASP A 588 -44.93 -13.48 -27.04
N GLU A 589 -44.90 -12.59 -26.04
CA GLU A 589 -44.98 -11.14 -26.23
C GLU A 589 -43.67 -10.54 -26.74
N THR A 590 -43.73 -9.79 -27.85
CA THR A 590 -42.56 -9.10 -28.42
C THR A 590 -42.45 -7.62 -27.99
N VAL A 591 -43.52 -7.08 -27.39
CA VAL A 591 -43.53 -5.75 -26.78
C VAL A 591 -44.05 -5.87 -25.36
N ARG A 592 -43.12 -5.81 -24.41
CA ARG A 592 -43.37 -6.06 -22.99
C ARG A 592 -43.55 -4.74 -22.27
N ARG A 593 -44.72 -4.55 -21.64
CA ARG A 593 -45.09 -3.31 -20.97
C ARG A 593 -45.20 -3.51 -19.47
N TYR A 594 -44.52 -2.65 -18.72
CA TYR A 594 -44.52 -2.68 -17.27
C TYR A 594 -44.82 -1.29 -16.69
N GLU A 595 -45.53 -1.26 -15.57
CA GLU A 595 -45.66 -0.06 -14.73
C GLU A 595 -44.84 -0.29 -13.45
N PHE A 596 -43.87 0.58 -13.20
CA PHE A 596 -43.01 0.55 -12.03
C PHE A 596 -43.35 1.77 -11.15
N ARG A 597 -43.88 1.51 -9.96
CA ARG A 597 -44.14 2.52 -8.94
C ARG A 597 -43.03 2.55 -7.92
N VAL A 598 -42.45 3.72 -7.70
CA VAL A 598 -41.44 3.91 -6.67
C VAL A 598 -42.12 4.34 -5.37
N THR A 599 -41.88 3.59 -4.30
CA THR A 599 -42.35 3.90 -2.94
C THR A 599 -41.29 3.55 -1.88
N GLU A 600 -41.33 4.24 -0.74
CA GLU A 600 -40.53 3.93 0.45
C GLU A 600 -41.32 3.09 1.47
N GLU A 601 -41.07 1.78 1.48
CA GLU A 601 -41.81 0.81 2.30
C GLU A 601 -40.95 0.26 3.45
N PRO A 602 -41.50 0.09 4.67
CA PRO A 602 -40.82 -0.68 5.70
C PRO A 602 -40.90 -2.16 5.33
N LEU A 603 -39.76 -2.79 5.05
CA LEU A 603 -39.66 -4.21 4.70
C LEU A 603 -38.75 -4.94 5.69
N GLU A 604 -39.07 -6.20 5.96
CA GLU A 604 -38.21 -7.11 6.72
C GLU A 604 -37.04 -7.56 5.84
N VAL A 605 -35.80 -7.34 6.31
CA VAL A 605 -34.55 -7.60 5.56
C VAL A 605 -33.70 -8.72 6.17
N ALA A 606 -34.04 -9.14 7.39
CA ALA A 606 -33.61 -10.38 8.02
C ALA A 606 -34.68 -10.75 9.07
N PRO A 607 -34.73 -12.00 9.55
CA PRO A 607 -35.64 -12.38 10.64
C PRO A 607 -35.61 -11.37 11.80
N GLY A 608 -36.73 -10.67 12.05
CA GLY A 608 -36.84 -9.67 13.11
C GLY A 608 -36.04 -8.38 12.92
N LEU A 609 -35.61 -8.06 11.68
CA LEU A 609 -34.88 -6.82 11.34
C LEU A 609 -35.57 -6.13 10.16
N TRP A 610 -35.98 -4.88 10.37
CA TRP A 610 -36.73 -4.07 9.40
C TRP A 610 -35.92 -2.88 8.90
N GLN A 611 -36.16 -2.48 7.65
CA GLN A 611 -35.56 -1.29 7.04
C GLN A 611 -36.60 -0.57 6.17
N ARG A 612 -36.57 0.77 6.16
CA ARG A 612 -37.29 1.57 5.17
C ARG A 612 -36.56 1.46 3.83
N ARG A 613 -37.06 0.62 2.94
CA ARG A 613 -36.49 0.33 1.62
C ARG A 613 -37.09 1.24 0.56
N TRP A 614 -36.28 1.63 -0.41
CA TRP A 614 -36.77 2.28 -1.63
C TRP A 614 -36.98 1.20 -2.68
N THR A 615 -38.17 1.16 -3.26
CA THR A 615 -38.62 -0.04 -3.99
C THR A 615 -39.03 0.28 -5.42
N PHE A 616 -39.07 -0.76 -6.26
CA PHE A 616 -39.90 -0.78 -7.45
C PHE A 616 -41.05 -1.76 -7.17
N ASN A 617 -42.30 -1.26 -7.18
CA ASN A 617 -43.52 -2.02 -6.90
C ASN A 617 -43.61 -2.58 -5.47
N GLY A 618 -43.14 -1.82 -4.47
CA GLY A 618 -43.29 -2.16 -3.06
C GLY A 618 -42.43 -3.35 -2.59
N GLN A 619 -41.47 -3.79 -3.40
CA GLN A 619 -40.61 -4.93 -3.13
C GLN A 619 -39.13 -4.58 -3.35
N SER A 620 -38.27 -5.29 -2.63
CA SER A 620 -36.83 -5.29 -2.84
C SER A 620 -36.29 -6.70 -2.61
N VAL A 621 -35.87 -7.42 -3.65
CA VAL A 621 -35.63 -6.98 -5.04
C VAL A 621 -36.89 -6.60 -5.82
N GLY A 622 -36.74 -5.77 -6.86
CA GLY A 622 -37.82 -5.44 -7.78
C GLY A 622 -38.18 -6.61 -8.72
N PRO A 623 -39.25 -6.47 -9.53
CA PRO A 623 -39.73 -7.53 -10.41
C PRO A 623 -38.66 -8.05 -11.40
N THR A 624 -38.43 -9.36 -11.43
CA THR A 624 -37.60 -9.97 -12.49
C THR A 624 -38.35 -9.93 -13.81
N LEU A 625 -37.73 -9.36 -14.84
CA LEU A 625 -38.28 -9.30 -16.19
C LEU A 625 -37.67 -10.41 -17.06
N ARG A 626 -38.43 -10.96 -18.01
CA ARG A 626 -37.94 -11.96 -18.96
C ARG A 626 -38.39 -11.66 -20.37
N GLY A 627 -37.51 -11.89 -21.34
CA GLY A 627 -37.81 -11.77 -22.76
C GLY A 627 -36.73 -12.42 -23.63
N THR A 628 -36.79 -12.17 -24.93
CA THR A 628 -35.86 -12.69 -25.93
C THR A 628 -35.14 -11.55 -26.64
N VAL A 629 -33.95 -11.80 -27.17
CA VAL A 629 -33.25 -10.86 -28.06
C VAL A 629 -34.21 -10.41 -29.17
N GLY A 630 -34.34 -9.10 -29.34
CA GLY A 630 -35.28 -8.45 -30.27
C GLY A 630 -36.55 -7.90 -29.61
N ASP A 631 -36.91 -8.33 -28.39
CA ASP A 631 -38.07 -7.81 -27.68
C ASP A 631 -37.90 -6.34 -27.30
N THR A 632 -39.00 -5.59 -27.35
CA THR A 632 -39.05 -4.20 -26.87
C THR A 632 -39.65 -4.14 -25.48
N PHE A 633 -38.90 -3.59 -24.54
CA PHE A 633 -39.35 -3.30 -23.19
C PHE A 633 -39.77 -1.84 -23.08
N GLU A 634 -40.95 -1.60 -22.53
CA GLU A 634 -41.52 -0.27 -22.28
C GLU A 634 -41.98 -0.19 -20.82
N ILE A 635 -41.23 0.54 -20.01
CA ILE A 635 -41.44 0.69 -18.58
C ILE A 635 -41.96 2.10 -18.31
N THR A 636 -43.15 2.19 -17.75
CA THR A 636 -43.69 3.44 -17.21
C THR A 636 -43.26 3.54 -15.75
N LEU A 637 -42.26 4.35 -15.47
CA LEU A 637 -41.82 4.67 -14.12
C LEU A 637 -42.69 5.80 -13.56
N ILE A 638 -43.29 5.58 -12.40
CA ILE A 638 -44.08 6.55 -11.66
C ILE A 638 -43.43 6.72 -10.28
N ASN A 639 -43.09 7.95 -9.92
CA ASN A 639 -42.48 8.23 -8.64
C ASN A 639 -43.54 8.64 -7.61
N ASP A 640 -44.04 7.68 -6.83
CA ASP A 640 -44.97 7.92 -5.73
C ASP A 640 -44.24 8.18 -4.39
N GLY A 641 -42.91 8.23 -4.42
CA GLY A 641 -42.07 8.45 -3.24
C GLY A 641 -41.91 9.92 -2.87
N THR A 642 -40.98 10.16 -1.95
CA THR A 642 -40.74 11.47 -1.33
C THR A 642 -39.51 12.19 -1.88
N MET A 643 -38.66 11.49 -2.63
CA MET A 643 -37.43 12.02 -3.24
C MET A 643 -37.33 11.73 -4.74
N GLY A 644 -36.28 12.22 -5.40
CA GLY A 644 -36.07 11.97 -6.83
C GLY A 644 -35.60 10.55 -7.11
N HIS A 645 -36.18 9.89 -8.11
CA HIS A 645 -35.81 8.53 -8.53
C HIS A 645 -35.69 8.41 -10.05
N SER A 646 -35.03 7.38 -10.53
CA SER A 646 -34.90 7.06 -11.96
C SER A 646 -34.82 5.54 -12.14
N ILE A 647 -34.59 5.09 -13.37
CA ILE A 647 -34.33 3.69 -13.68
C ILE A 647 -33.33 3.57 -14.84
N ASP A 648 -32.40 2.63 -14.71
CA ASP A 648 -31.42 2.22 -15.70
C ASP A 648 -31.51 0.69 -15.89
N PHE A 649 -31.52 0.25 -17.13
CA PHE A 649 -31.58 -1.15 -17.54
C PHE A 649 -30.31 -1.49 -18.31
N HIS A 650 -29.48 -2.40 -17.78
CA HIS A 650 -28.24 -2.80 -18.45
C HIS A 650 -28.49 -3.66 -19.70
N ALA A 651 -29.68 -4.27 -19.80
CA ALA A 651 -30.16 -4.92 -21.02
C ALA A 651 -30.47 -3.91 -22.16
N GLY A 652 -30.58 -2.61 -21.85
CA GLY A 652 -30.88 -1.54 -22.79
C GLY A 652 -29.65 -0.78 -23.28
N ALA A 653 -29.55 -0.56 -24.59
CA ALA A 653 -28.49 0.23 -25.21
C ALA A 653 -29.05 1.58 -25.71
N VAL A 654 -29.40 2.49 -24.79
CA VAL A 654 -29.97 3.81 -25.12
C VAL A 654 -29.17 4.94 -24.46
N ALA A 655 -29.20 6.14 -25.06
CA ALA A 655 -28.55 7.32 -24.47
C ALA A 655 -29.26 7.72 -23.16
N PRO A 656 -28.53 8.03 -22.08
CA PRO A 656 -29.09 8.14 -20.73
C PRO A 656 -29.89 9.42 -20.48
N ASP A 657 -29.54 10.53 -21.16
CA ASP A 657 -29.96 11.90 -20.82
C ASP A 657 -31.49 12.08 -20.67
N ALA A 658 -32.28 11.33 -21.42
CA ALA A 658 -33.74 11.39 -21.39
C ALA A 658 -34.40 10.21 -20.65
N PRO A 659 -34.13 8.92 -21.00
CA PRO A 659 -34.82 7.78 -20.40
C PRO A 659 -34.34 7.43 -18.98
N MET A 660 -33.16 7.88 -18.56
CA MET A 660 -32.58 7.60 -17.23
C MET A 660 -32.54 8.84 -16.33
N ARG A 661 -33.16 9.95 -16.74
CA ARG A 661 -33.18 11.17 -15.91
C ARG A 661 -33.94 10.93 -14.61
N THR A 662 -33.53 11.62 -13.55
CA THR A 662 -34.30 11.69 -12.31
C THR A 662 -35.66 12.35 -12.54
N ILE A 663 -36.72 11.72 -12.05
CA ILE A 663 -38.07 12.25 -11.96
C ILE A 663 -38.39 12.64 -10.52
N ALA A 664 -39.03 13.80 -10.34
CA ALA A 664 -39.45 14.28 -9.03
C ALA A 664 -40.66 13.47 -8.49
N PRO A 665 -40.96 13.54 -7.18
CA PRO A 665 -42.21 13.02 -6.62
C PRO A 665 -43.44 13.46 -7.41
N GLY A 666 -44.33 12.52 -7.74
CA GLY A 666 -45.55 12.72 -8.53
C GLY A 666 -45.34 12.77 -10.05
N GLU A 667 -44.10 12.72 -10.53
CA GLU A 667 -43.81 12.66 -11.96
C GLU A 667 -43.80 11.22 -12.49
N SER A 668 -43.88 11.09 -13.82
CA SER A 668 -43.70 9.82 -14.53
C SER A 668 -42.79 9.97 -15.74
N LEU A 669 -42.18 8.85 -16.14
CA LEU A 669 -41.30 8.73 -17.30
C LEU A 669 -41.53 7.38 -17.97
N VAL A 670 -41.54 7.36 -19.30
CA VAL A 670 -41.54 6.11 -20.06
C VAL A 670 -40.11 5.83 -20.53
N TYR A 671 -39.53 4.75 -20.03
CA TYR A 671 -38.27 4.18 -20.51
C TYR A 671 -38.59 3.12 -21.56
N ARG A 672 -38.03 3.22 -22.77
CA ARG A 672 -38.16 2.18 -23.80
C ARG A 672 -36.79 1.74 -24.32
N PHE A 673 -36.55 0.44 -24.38
CA PHE A 673 -35.39 -0.15 -25.07
C PHE A 673 -35.75 -1.43 -25.82
N THR A 674 -34.88 -1.82 -26.75
CA THR A 674 -34.92 -3.12 -27.40
C THR A 674 -33.76 -3.97 -26.86
N ALA A 675 -34.03 -5.20 -26.46
CA ALA A 675 -33.03 -6.10 -25.94
C ALA A 675 -32.16 -6.64 -27.08
N GLU A 676 -30.93 -6.15 -27.22
CA GLU A 676 -30.04 -6.52 -28.33
C GLU A 676 -29.13 -7.72 -28.01
N ARG A 677 -29.03 -8.12 -26.73
CA ARG A 677 -28.06 -9.11 -26.26
C ARG A 677 -28.66 -10.02 -25.20
N ALA A 678 -28.37 -11.32 -25.31
CA ALA A 678 -28.78 -12.33 -24.34
C ALA A 678 -27.94 -12.28 -23.07
N GLY A 679 -28.55 -12.57 -21.92
CA GLY A 679 -27.89 -12.59 -20.62
C GLY A 679 -28.85 -12.39 -19.46
N ALA A 680 -28.32 -12.50 -18.24
CA ALA A 680 -28.99 -12.04 -17.03
C ALA A 680 -28.39 -10.67 -16.68
N TRP A 681 -29.23 -9.64 -16.67
CA TRP A 681 -28.83 -8.24 -16.59
C TRP A 681 -29.38 -7.59 -15.33
N LEU A 682 -28.64 -6.63 -14.79
CA LEU A 682 -29.12 -5.76 -13.72
C LEU A 682 -30.02 -4.65 -14.29
N TYR A 683 -31.01 -4.23 -13.52
CA TYR A 683 -31.57 -2.89 -13.62
C TYR A 683 -31.60 -2.24 -12.23
N HIS A 684 -31.44 -0.92 -12.16
CA HIS A 684 -31.41 -0.20 -10.89
C HIS A 684 -31.77 1.28 -11.04
N CYS A 685 -32.00 1.99 -9.92
CA CYS A 685 -32.12 3.45 -9.94
C CYS A 685 -30.76 4.12 -10.21
N SER A 686 -30.74 5.15 -11.05
CA SER A 686 -29.53 5.90 -11.46
C SER A 686 -29.48 7.35 -10.93
N THR A 687 -30.39 7.72 -10.02
CA THR A 687 -30.32 9.01 -9.32
C THR A 687 -29.11 9.04 -8.39
N MET A 688 -28.42 10.18 -8.33
CA MET A 688 -27.25 10.36 -7.48
C MET A 688 -27.64 10.63 -6.01
N PRO A 689 -26.91 10.08 -5.02
CA PRO A 689 -25.82 9.10 -5.17
C PRO A 689 -26.36 7.69 -5.45
N MET A 690 -25.98 7.11 -6.61
CA MET A 690 -26.54 5.82 -7.07
C MET A 690 -26.31 4.67 -6.09
N SER A 691 -25.16 4.66 -5.41
CA SER A 691 -24.83 3.66 -4.40
C SER A 691 -25.88 3.59 -3.29
N ALA A 692 -26.37 4.75 -2.84
CA ALA A 692 -27.43 4.82 -1.84
C ALA A 692 -28.74 4.23 -2.39
N HIS A 693 -29.15 4.61 -3.60
CA HIS A 693 -30.38 4.08 -4.19
C HIS A 693 -30.36 2.55 -4.39
N ILE A 694 -29.24 2.00 -4.83
CA ILE A 694 -29.06 0.55 -4.98
C ILE A 694 -29.11 -0.12 -3.60
N ALA A 695 -28.35 0.39 -2.62
CA ALA A 695 -28.29 -0.14 -1.26
C ALA A 695 -29.63 -0.05 -0.52
N ALA A 696 -30.43 0.99 -0.78
CA ALA A 696 -31.78 1.14 -0.25
C ALA A 696 -32.77 0.14 -0.84
N GLY A 697 -32.41 -0.55 -1.93
CA GLY A 697 -33.18 -1.66 -2.48
C GLY A 697 -33.70 -1.51 -3.90
N MET A 698 -33.33 -0.43 -4.61
CA MET A 698 -33.84 -0.16 -5.96
C MET A 698 -33.05 -0.90 -7.05
N HIS A 699 -33.17 -2.22 -7.09
CA HIS A 699 -32.53 -3.06 -8.09
C HIS A 699 -33.35 -4.33 -8.39
N GLY A 700 -33.11 -4.95 -9.54
CA GLY A 700 -33.69 -6.24 -9.94
C GLY A 700 -33.03 -6.82 -11.19
N ALA A 701 -33.58 -7.92 -11.71
CA ALA A 701 -32.98 -8.66 -12.82
C ALA A 701 -33.81 -8.58 -14.11
N VAL A 702 -33.14 -8.63 -15.26
CA VAL A 702 -33.75 -8.85 -16.58
C VAL A 702 -33.06 -10.04 -17.25
N ILE A 703 -33.82 -11.08 -17.58
CA ILE A 703 -33.33 -12.26 -18.28
C ILE A 703 -33.70 -12.14 -19.76
N ILE A 704 -32.69 -12.05 -20.61
CA ILE A 704 -32.86 -12.01 -22.07
C ILE A 704 -32.33 -13.31 -22.65
N GLU A 705 -33.21 -14.12 -23.21
CA GLU A 705 -32.86 -15.34 -23.93
C GLU A 705 -32.30 -15.03 -25.32
N PRO A 706 -31.35 -15.83 -25.83
CA PRO A 706 -30.97 -15.76 -27.24
C PRO A 706 -32.16 -16.16 -28.14
N GLU A 707 -32.11 -15.79 -29.42
CA GLU A 707 -33.20 -16.08 -30.38
C GLU A 707 -33.56 -17.58 -30.45
N ASP A 708 -32.55 -18.46 -30.38
CA ASP A 708 -32.72 -19.92 -30.41
C ASP A 708 -33.07 -20.51 -29.02
N GLY A 709 -33.18 -19.68 -27.99
CA GLY A 709 -33.34 -20.09 -26.59
C GLY A 709 -32.08 -20.75 -26.00
N TRP A 710 -32.07 -20.90 -24.68
CA TRP A 710 -31.10 -21.80 -24.04
C TRP A 710 -31.64 -23.24 -24.03
N PRO A 711 -30.76 -24.26 -23.87
CA PRO A 711 -31.22 -25.63 -23.66
C PRO A 711 -32.23 -25.70 -22.52
N ALA A 712 -33.29 -26.50 -22.70
CA ALA A 712 -34.29 -26.69 -21.67
C ALA A 712 -33.69 -27.37 -20.43
N VAL A 713 -34.14 -26.94 -19.26
CA VAL A 713 -33.82 -27.50 -17.96
C VAL A 713 -35.13 -27.80 -17.22
N ASP A 714 -35.08 -28.62 -16.18
CA ASP A 714 -36.28 -29.02 -15.44
C ASP A 714 -36.77 -27.90 -14.52
N ARG A 715 -35.85 -27.09 -13.98
CA ARG A 715 -36.16 -25.97 -13.08
C ARG A 715 -35.24 -24.78 -13.29
N GLU A 716 -35.80 -23.58 -13.13
CA GLU A 716 -35.06 -22.32 -13.20
C GLU A 716 -35.34 -21.46 -11.97
N TYR A 717 -34.26 -20.98 -11.34
CA TYR A 717 -34.29 -20.06 -10.22
C TYR A 717 -33.54 -18.77 -10.55
N VAL A 718 -33.88 -17.68 -9.88
CA VAL A 718 -33.23 -16.37 -9.96
C VAL A 718 -32.76 -15.97 -8.59
N VAL A 719 -31.48 -15.63 -8.51
CA VAL A 719 -30.81 -15.20 -7.29
C VAL A 719 -30.13 -13.86 -7.59
N VAL A 720 -30.53 -12.83 -6.87
CA VAL A 720 -29.96 -11.49 -6.93
C VAL A 720 -29.25 -11.24 -5.61
N GLN A 721 -27.93 -11.08 -5.65
CA GLN A 721 -27.14 -10.75 -4.47
C GLN A 721 -27.10 -9.23 -4.28
N SER A 722 -27.30 -8.77 -3.05
CA SER A 722 -27.15 -7.35 -2.69
C SER A 722 -26.74 -7.17 -1.22
N GLU A 723 -26.27 -5.99 -0.88
CA GLU A 723 -25.97 -5.57 0.49
C GLU A 723 -27.17 -4.86 1.15
N VAL A 724 -27.32 -5.04 2.46
CA VAL A 724 -28.28 -4.32 3.30
C VAL A 724 -27.52 -3.57 4.41
N PHE A 725 -27.86 -2.30 4.56
CA PHE A 725 -27.28 -1.37 5.53
C PHE A 725 -28.37 -0.86 6.47
N ALA A 726 -28.80 -1.70 7.42
CA ALA A 726 -29.91 -1.45 8.32
C ALA A 726 -29.43 -1.07 9.72
N ASP A 727 -30.19 -0.22 10.41
CA ASP A 727 -30.04 -0.01 11.85
C ASP A 727 -30.86 -1.07 12.62
N ASP A 728 -30.68 -1.14 13.93
CA ASP A 728 -31.47 -2.03 14.79
C ASP A 728 -32.94 -1.57 14.87
N ALA A 729 -33.79 -2.12 14.00
CA ALA A 729 -35.24 -1.92 14.00
C ALA A 729 -35.97 -3.26 14.02
N ALA A 730 -36.69 -3.54 15.10
CA ALA A 730 -37.35 -4.83 15.30
C ALA A 730 -38.74 -4.90 14.67
N THR A 731 -39.31 -3.74 14.30
CA THR A 731 -40.67 -3.61 13.75
C THR A 731 -40.72 -2.66 12.57
N ALA A 732 -41.77 -2.77 11.76
CA ALA A 732 -42.01 -1.89 10.62
C ALA A 732 -42.09 -0.39 10.99
N ASP A 733 -42.60 -0.06 12.18
CA ASP A 733 -42.74 1.32 12.66
C ASP A 733 -41.38 1.93 13.08
N GLU A 734 -40.41 1.09 13.45
CA GLU A 734 -39.05 1.49 13.83
C GLU A 734 -38.11 1.58 12.62
N ALA A 735 -38.55 1.10 11.45
CA ALA A 735 -37.72 0.97 10.27
C ALA A 735 -37.18 2.32 9.77
N THR A 736 -35.85 2.46 9.74
CA THR A 736 -35.14 3.65 9.26
C THR A 736 -34.67 3.50 7.82
N GLU A 737 -34.44 4.64 7.15
CA GLU A 737 -33.79 4.65 5.85
C GLU A 737 -32.30 4.32 5.96
N ILE A 738 -31.68 3.95 4.85
CA ILE A 738 -30.24 3.72 4.80
C ILE A 738 -29.46 4.96 5.22
N ASN A 739 -28.36 4.75 5.94
CA ASN A 739 -27.36 5.79 6.16
C ASN A 739 -26.35 5.78 4.97
N PRO A 740 -26.29 6.83 4.12
CA PRO A 740 -25.39 6.88 2.97
C PRO A 740 -23.91 6.75 3.34
N ASP A 741 -23.50 7.21 4.52
CA ASP A 741 -22.10 7.14 4.97
C ASP A 741 -21.69 5.69 5.24
N ARG A 742 -22.63 4.85 5.70
CA ARG A 742 -22.40 3.40 5.86
C ARG A 742 -22.24 2.68 4.52
N VAL A 743 -22.99 3.11 3.52
CA VAL A 743 -22.86 2.62 2.13
C VAL A 743 -21.49 2.99 1.57
N LEU A 744 -21.03 4.23 1.80
CA LEU A 744 -19.70 4.70 1.37
C LEU A 744 -18.55 4.02 2.13
N ALA A 745 -18.76 3.64 3.39
CA ALA A 745 -17.79 2.90 4.19
C ALA A 745 -17.71 1.40 3.85
N GLU A 746 -18.58 0.89 2.96
CA GLU A 746 -18.65 -0.51 2.55
C GLU A 746 -18.84 -1.51 3.72
N GLN A 747 -19.59 -1.10 4.75
CA GLN A 747 -19.87 -1.90 5.95
C GLN A 747 -21.34 -2.34 6.04
N PRO A 748 -21.77 -3.35 5.25
CA PRO A 748 -23.15 -3.82 5.32
C PRO A 748 -23.40 -4.71 6.54
N ASP A 749 -24.63 -4.67 7.06
CA ASP A 749 -25.10 -5.54 8.13
C ASP A 749 -25.43 -6.93 7.61
N ARG A 750 -25.99 -6.98 6.39
CA ARG A 750 -26.35 -8.22 5.71
C ARG A 750 -25.84 -8.19 4.27
N VAL A 751 -25.53 -9.37 3.77
CA VAL A 751 -25.47 -9.65 2.35
C VAL A 751 -26.53 -10.71 2.12
N VAL A 752 -27.37 -10.54 1.10
CA VAL A 752 -28.63 -11.28 0.99
C VAL A 752 -28.80 -11.82 -0.42
N PHE A 753 -29.50 -12.95 -0.52
CA PHE A 753 -30.08 -13.40 -1.77
C PHE A 753 -31.53 -12.93 -1.83
N ASN A 754 -31.92 -12.26 -2.92
CA ASN A 754 -33.27 -11.74 -3.17
C ASN A 754 -33.80 -10.83 -2.05
N GLY A 755 -32.93 -9.98 -1.49
CA GLY A 755 -33.32 -8.87 -0.60
C GLY A 755 -33.47 -9.19 0.89
N ILE A 756 -33.52 -10.47 1.29
CA ILE A 756 -33.75 -10.89 2.68
C ILE A 756 -32.70 -11.93 3.12
N ALA A 757 -32.04 -11.68 4.24
CA ALA A 757 -31.02 -12.57 4.81
C ALA A 757 -31.63 -13.92 5.25
N ASN A 758 -30.97 -15.04 4.89
CA ASN A 758 -31.34 -16.40 5.29
C ASN A 758 -32.77 -16.85 4.90
N GLN A 759 -33.47 -16.14 4.00
CA GLN A 759 -34.84 -16.50 3.65
C GLN A 759 -34.96 -17.90 3.04
N TYR A 760 -33.92 -18.33 2.32
CA TYR A 760 -33.87 -19.63 1.67
C TYR A 760 -33.42 -20.78 2.58
N ASP A 761 -33.20 -20.50 3.86
CA ASP A 761 -33.12 -21.52 4.91
C ASP A 761 -34.51 -21.92 5.39
N GLN A 762 -35.43 -20.95 5.44
CA GLN A 762 -36.84 -21.15 5.80
C GLN A 762 -37.67 -21.63 4.61
N ARG A 763 -37.38 -21.13 3.40
CA ARG A 763 -38.02 -21.56 2.14
C ARG A 763 -36.98 -22.09 1.17
N GLN A 764 -36.72 -23.37 1.23
CA GLN A 764 -35.65 -23.99 0.45
C GLN A 764 -35.98 -23.98 -1.05
N PHE A 765 -34.94 -23.95 -1.89
CA PHE A 765 -35.09 -24.26 -3.31
C PHE A 765 -35.43 -25.75 -3.45
N GLU A 766 -36.30 -26.11 -4.39
CA GLU A 766 -36.71 -27.51 -4.55
C GLU A 766 -36.09 -28.13 -5.81
N ALA A 767 -35.66 -29.38 -5.73
CA ALA A 767 -35.25 -30.18 -6.88
C ALA A 767 -35.52 -31.67 -6.63
N LYS A 768 -35.44 -32.47 -7.69
CA LYS A 768 -35.42 -33.93 -7.59
C LYS A 768 -34.12 -34.52 -8.11
N VAL A 769 -33.80 -35.72 -7.63
CA VAL A 769 -32.67 -36.49 -8.16
C VAL A 769 -32.81 -36.65 -9.67
N GLY A 770 -31.78 -36.26 -10.41
CA GLY A 770 -31.73 -36.30 -11.87
C GLY A 770 -32.31 -35.08 -12.60
N GLU A 771 -32.93 -34.12 -11.91
CA GLU A 771 -33.35 -32.86 -12.52
C GLU A 771 -32.14 -31.96 -12.80
N LYS A 772 -32.07 -31.39 -14.01
CA LYS A 772 -31.14 -30.31 -14.35
C LYS A 772 -31.76 -29.00 -13.88
N VAL A 773 -31.07 -28.30 -12.99
CA VAL A 773 -31.51 -27.04 -12.38
C VAL A 773 -30.61 -25.91 -12.85
N ARG A 774 -31.20 -24.81 -13.34
CA ARG A 774 -30.48 -23.59 -13.69
C ARG A 774 -30.72 -22.51 -12.63
N PHE A 775 -29.65 -21.90 -12.16
CA PHE A 775 -29.70 -20.69 -11.32
C PHE A 775 -29.19 -19.50 -12.12
N PHE A 776 -30.07 -18.57 -12.46
CA PHE A 776 -29.67 -17.23 -12.88
C PHE A 776 -29.17 -16.46 -11.67
N VAL A 777 -27.95 -15.92 -11.76
CA VAL A 777 -27.35 -15.16 -10.67
C VAL A 777 -26.97 -13.78 -11.19
N VAL A 778 -27.45 -12.74 -10.51
CA VAL A 778 -27.10 -11.34 -10.78
C VAL A 778 -26.52 -10.76 -9.50
N ASP A 779 -25.35 -10.14 -9.59
CA ASP A 779 -24.76 -9.41 -8.48
C ASP A 779 -25.15 -7.93 -8.61
N ALA A 780 -26.16 -7.50 -7.85
CA ALA A 780 -26.65 -6.12 -7.91
C ALA A 780 -25.71 -5.15 -7.19
N GLY A 781 -24.95 -5.62 -6.19
CA GLY A 781 -24.10 -4.79 -5.35
C GLY A 781 -24.89 -3.87 -4.40
N PRO A 782 -24.32 -2.70 -4.03
CA PRO A 782 -23.54 -1.87 -4.94
C PRO A 782 -22.04 -2.15 -5.06
N ASN A 783 -21.39 -2.80 -4.08
CA ASN A 783 -19.92 -2.80 -3.99
C ASN A 783 -19.28 -4.19 -3.77
N ARG A 784 -20.02 -5.18 -3.27
CA ARG A 784 -19.48 -6.51 -2.90
C ARG A 784 -19.71 -7.52 -4.01
N ALA A 785 -18.62 -8.19 -4.40
CA ALA A 785 -18.66 -9.29 -5.37
C ALA A 785 -19.41 -10.52 -4.84
N SER A 786 -19.96 -11.33 -5.73
CA SER A 786 -20.50 -12.66 -5.43
C SER A 786 -19.54 -13.79 -5.80
N SER A 787 -19.50 -14.82 -4.97
CA SER A 787 -18.80 -16.07 -5.22
C SER A 787 -19.78 -17.25 -5.11
N PHE A 788 -20.84 -17.25 -5.92
CA PHE A 788 -21.96 -18.18 -5.81
C PHE A 788 -21.53 -19.65 -5.93
N HIS A 789 -21.92 -20.46 -4.95
CA HIS A 789 -21.53 -21.86 -4.80
C HIS A 789 -22.68 -22.68 -4.23
N ILE A 790 -22.79 -23.95 -4.68
CA ILE A 790 -23.68 -24.95 -4.08
C ILE A 790 -22.81 -26.07 -3.50
N VAL A 791 -22.79 -26.16 -2.18
CA VAL A 791 -21.99 -27.13 -1.43
C VAL A 791 -22.45 -28.55 -1.73
N GLY A 792 -21.49 -29.43 -2.04
CA GLY A 792 -21.77 -30.81 -2.46
C GLY A 792 -22.07 -30.97 -3.96
N GLY A 793 -22.18 -29.86 -4.70
CA GLY A 793 -22.41 -29.84 -6.13
C GLY A 793 -21.21 -29.40 -6.98
N GLN A 794 -21.24 -29.72 -8.26
CA GLN A 794 -20.38 -29.14 -9.30
C GLN A 794 -21.25 -28.74 -10.49
N PHE A 795 -21.04 -27.53 -11.00
CA PHE A 795 -21.74 -27.02 -12.17
C PHE A 795 -21.19 -27.68 -13.43
N ASP A 796 -22.08 -28.22 -14.26
CA ASP A 796 -21.74 -28.71 -15.60
C ASP A 796 -21.77 -27.59 -16.65
N THR A 797 -22.47 -26.49 -16.35
CA THR A 797 -22.57 -25.33 -17.25
C THR A 797 -22.40 -24.05 -16.44
N VAL A 798 -21.58 -23.12 -16.96
CA VAL A 798 -21.36 -21.80 -16.38
C VAL A 798 -21.36 -20.78 -17.51
N TYR A 799 -22.29 -19.84 -17.47
CA TYR A 799 -22.41 -18.72 -18.39
C TYR A 799 -22.24 -17.40 -17.61
N ARG A 800 -21.39 -16.50 -18.10
CA ARG A 800 -21.12 -15.19 -17.49
C ARG A 800 -20.99 -14.12 -18.57
N GLU A 801 -21.67 -12.98 -18.40
CA GLU A 801 -21.49 -11.77 -19.22
C GLU A 801 -21.49 -12.02 -20.75
N GLY A 802 -22.38 -12.90 -21.24
CA GLY A 802 -22.48 -13.16 -22.68
C GLY A 802 -21.74 -14.40 -23.19
N GLY A 803 -21.01 -15.14 -22.35
CA GLY A 803 -20.19 -16.27 -22.78
C GLY A 803 -20.21 -17.48 -21.84
N TYR A 804 -20.11 -18.69 -22.42
CA TYR A 804 -19.88 -19.92 -21.66
C TYR A 804 -18.43 -20.01 -21.20
N LEU A 805 -18.22 -20.16 -19.89
CA LEU A 805 -16.95 -20.57 -19.30
C LEU A 805 -16.83 -22.10 -19.26
N LEU A 806 -17.97 -22.77 -19.14
CA LEU A 806 -18.14 -24.22 -19.23
C LEU A 806 -19.52 -24.48 -19.84
N ARG A 807 -19.63 -25.46 -20.73
CA ARG A 807 -20.90 -25.83 -21.36
C ARG A 807 -21.06 -27.34 -21.38
N ASP A 808 -22.13 -27.85 -20.76
CA ASP A 808 -22.49 -29.27 -20.74
C ASP A 808 -21.31 -30.21 -20.34
N GLY A 809 -20.48 -29.75 -19.40
CA GLY A 809 -19.32 -30.48 -18.89
C GLY A 809 -18.18 -30.65 -19.89
N GLU A 810 -18.16 -29.90 -21.00
CA GLU A 810 -17.08 -29.90 -21.98
C GLU A 810 -15.97 -28.92 -21.57
N ASP A 811 -14.76 -29.43 -21.37
CA ASP A 811 -13.59 -28.60 -21.02
C ASP A 811 -13.05 -27.81 -22.23
N ALA A 812 -12.08 -26.92 -21.98
CA ALA A 812 -11.47 -26.09 -23.02
C ALA A 812 -10.71 -26.87 -24.12
N PHE A 813 -10.53 -28.19 -23.97
CA PHE A 813 -9.90 -29.07 -24.93
C PHE A 813 -10.91 -29.97 -25.68
N GLY A 814 -12.19 -29.85 -25.36
CA GLY A 814 -13.28 -30.64 -25.94
C GLY A 814 -13.51 -31.99 -25.26
N ASN A 815 -12.98 -32.22 -24.05
CA ASN A 815 -13.23 -33.46 -23.31
C ASN A 815 -14.48 -33.31 -22.43
N THR A 816 -15.26 -34.39 -22.34
CA THR A 816 -16.39 -34.49 -21.42
C THR A 816 -15.93 -34.81 -20.00
N GLY A 817 -16.54 -34.19 -18.99
CA GLY A 817 -16.25 -34.40 -17.57
C GLY A 817 -15.60 -33.20 -16.87
N GLY A 818 -15.59 -32.03 -17.52
CA GLY A 818 -15.29 -30.76 -16.89
C GLY A 818 -16.38 -30.37 -15.88
N GLY A 819 -15.99 -29.62 -14.86
CA GLY A 819 -16.90 -29.12 -13.83
C GLY A 819 -16.38 -27.80 -13.27
N ALA A 820 -17.31 -26.95 -12.84
CA ALA A 820 -17.00 -25.69 -12.17
C ALA A 820 -17.60 -25.67 -10.77
N GLN A 821 -16.88 -25.05 -9.84
CA GLN A 821 -17.29 -25.00 -8.43
C GLN A 821 -18.03 -23.72 -8.06
N VAL A 822 -17.76 -22.63 -8.75
CA VAL A 822 -18.20 -21.28 -8.36
C VAL A 822 -18.53 -20.47 -9.62
N LEU A 823 -19.59 -19.66 -9.55
CA LEU A 823 -19.82 -18.52 -10.44
C LEU A 823 -19.39 -17.25 -9.72
N ALA A 824 -18.25 -16.68 -10.15
CA ALA A 824 -17.73 -15.42 -9.61
C ALA A 824 -18.27 -14.25 -10.43
N LEU A 825 -18.96 -13.32 -9.76
CA LEU A 825 -19.54 -12.11 -10.34
C LEU A 825 -18.98 -10.89 -9.61
N GLN A 826 -18.68 -9.83 -10.35
CA GLN A 826 -18.51 -8.49 -9.78
C GLN A 826 -19.87 -7.78 -9.70
N PRO A 827 -20.00 -6.70 -8.91
CA PRO A 827 -21.20 -5.86 -8.96
C PRO A 827 -21.53 -5.45 -10.40
N ALA A 828 -22.82 -5.51 -10.74
CA ALA A 828 -23.41 -5.34 -12.06
C ALA A 828 -23.16 -6.46 -13.08
N GLU A 829 -22.51 -7.57 -12.71
CA GLU A 829 -22.39 -8.74 -13.58
C GLU A 829 -23.51 -9.75 -13.33
N GLY A 830 -23.88 -10.48 -14.38
CA GLY A 830 -24.85 -11.56 -14.31
C GLY A 830 -24.47 -12.78 -15.15
N GLY A 831 -25.11 -13.89 -14.85
CA GLY A 831 -24.87 -15.17 -15.49
C GLY A 831 -25.84 -16.24 -15.06
N PHE A 832 -25.52 -17.48 -15.40
CA PHE A 832 -26.20 -18.64 -14.82
C PHE A 832 -25.26 -19.83 -14.66
N VAL A 833 -25.64 -20.72 -13.75
CA VAL A 833 -25.03 -22.04 -13.60
C VAL A 833 -26.08 -23.12 -13.77
N GLU A 834 -25.67 -24.29 -14.26
CA GLU A 834 -26.53 -25.47 -14.32
C GLU A 834 -25.87 -26.64 -13.60
N ILE A 835 -26.69 -27.41 -12.90
CA ILE A 835 -26.28 -28.56 -12.12
C ILE A 835 -27.36 -29.65 -12.17
N THR A 836 -26.93 -30.90 -12.19
CA THR A 836 -27.79 -32.07 -11.96
C THR A 836 -27.46 -32.68 -10.60
N PHE A 837 -28.45 -32.84 -9.74
CA PHE A 837 -28.27 -33.47 -8.43
C PHE A 837 -28.42 -34.99 -8.54
N ASN A 838 -27.40 -35.73 -8.09
CA ASN A 838 -27.36 -37.19 -8.23
C ASN A 838 -27.85 -37.95 -6.99
N GLU A 839 -27.95 -37.26 -5.85
CA GLU A 839 -28.37 -37.84 -4.58
C GLU A 839 -29.34 -36.90 -3.87
N ALA A 840 -30.36 -37.45 -3.22
CA ALA A 840 -31.28 -36.70 -2.37
C ALA A 840 -30.54 -36.14 -1.15
N GLY A 841 -30.92 -34.96 -0.69
CA GLY A 841 -30.26 -34.29 0.43
C GLY A 841 -30.52 -32.79 0.48
N HIS A 842 -29.83 -32.13 1.41
CA HIS A 842 -29.88 -30.68 1.59
C HIS A 842 -28.53 -30.11 1.15
N TYR A 843 -28.53 -29.31 0.09
CA TYR A 843 -27.32 -28.74 -0.50
C TYR A 843 -27.26 -27.24 -0.19
N PRO A 844 -26.36 -26.78 0.71
CA PRO A 844 -26.22 -25.37 1.02
C PRO A 844 -25.85 -24.54 -0.20
N VAL A 845 -26.56 -23.43 -0.40
CA VAL A 845 -26.31 -22.41 -1.42
C VAL A 845 -25.70 -21.21 -0.74
N VAL A 846 -24.52 -20.76 -1.17
CA VAL A 846 -23.77 -19.69 -0.48
C VAL A 846 -23.09 -18.74 -1.46
N SER A 847 -22.86 -17.51 -1.01
CA SER A 847 -21.69 -16.76 -1.49
C SER A 847 -20.45 -17.27 -0.77
N HIS A 848 -19.49 -17.84 -1.49
CA HIS A 848 -18.28 -18.42 -0.91
C HIS A 848 -17.27 -17.36 -0.40
N ILE A 849 -17.62 -16.08 -0.46
CA ILE A 849 -17.06 -15.08 0.46
C ILE A 849 -17.72 -15.34 1.81
N MET A 850 -17.10 -16.21 2.62
CA MET A 850 -17.80 -16.84 3.75
C MET A 850 -18.42 -15.87 4.76
N VAL A 851 -17.81 -14.70 4.96
CA VAL A 851 -18.40 -13.64 5.80
C VAL A 851 -19.75 -13.15 5.26
N ASP A 852 -19.96 -13.19 3.94
CA ASP A 852 -21.21 -12.77 3.30
C ASP A 852 -22.28 -13.87 3.39
N ALA A 853 -21.89 -15.15 3.37
CA ALA A 853 -22.77 -16.26 3.73
C ALA A 853 -23.21 -16.17 5.20
N GLU A 854 -22.27 -15.94 6.12
CA GLU A 854 -22.55 -15.73 7.55
C GLU A 854 -23.44 -14.50 7.81
N ARG A 855 -23.41 -13.52 6.90
CA ARG A 855 -24.27 -12.32 6.92
C ARG A 855 -25.64 -12.52 6.30
N GLY A 856 -25.94 -13.64 5.63
CA GLY A 856 -27.27 -13.89 5.10
C GLY A 856 -27.37 -14.38 3.66
N ALA A 857 -26.26 -14.40 2.91
CA ALA A 857 -26.25 -14.86 1.51
C ALA A 857 -26.14 -16.38 1.50
N HIS A 858 -27.15 -17.01 2.07
CA HIS A 858 -27.24 -18.43 2.38
C HIS A 858 -28.65 -18.96 2.09
N GLY A 859 -28.73 -20.23 1.69
CA GLY A 859 -29.96 -20.96 1.44
C GLY A 859 -29.70 -22.46 1.35
N ILE A 860 -30.75 -23.24 1.09
CA ILE A 860 -30.64 -24.70 0.91
C ILE A 860 -31.40 -25.11 -0.35
N VAL A 861 -30.81 -25.99 -1.17
CA VAL A 861 -31.55 -26.78 -2.15
C VAL A 861 -31.96 -28.10 -1.50
N GLU A 862 -33.26 -28.30 -1.33
CA GLU A 862 -33.86 -29.56 -0.94
C GLU A 862 -34.02 -30.45 -2.18
N VAL A 863 -33.23 -31.53 -2.24
CA VAL A 863 -33.29 -32.53 -3.31
C VAL A 863 -34.02 -33.75 -2.78
N THR A 864 -35.15 -34.06 -3.42
CA THR A 864 -35.99 -35.23 -3.10
C THR A 864 -35.84 -36.34 -4.14
N ASP A 865 -36.27 -37.57 -3.80
CA ASP A 865 -36.21 -38.75 -4.69
C ASP A 865 -37.12 -38.65 -5.93
#